data_AF-K2FSB7-F1
#
_entry.id   AF-K2FSB7-F1
#
_cell.length_a   1.000
_cell.length_b   1.000
_cell.length_c   1.000
_cell.angle_alpha   90.00
_cell.angle_beta   90.00
_cell.angle_gamma   90.00
#
_symmetry.space_group_name_H-M   'P 1'
#
loop_
_entity.id
_entity.type
_entity.pdbx_description
1 polymer ?
#
loop_
_entity_poly.entity_id
_entity_poly.type
_entity_poly.pdbx_seq_one_letter_code
_entity_poly.pdbx_strand_id
1 'polypeptide(L)'
;MSNLNGYKKFLNWLKVNNVYIILFAIIIIGAYLRLSDFSNLARFNADQVRDTKIVEAMIEKGQFPLLGPKAGGTTFNLGPAFYYLEYFSGLVFGNTPEGIAFIIPILGVASIYIFFLLFRFYFSANVSLVLTLLYATSYYAIRYTRFAWNPNAIPFFLFVFLWAILKLLQAEKEKRLKWNILLALTMGIAMQLHTTLFILMPLIFLAAHTYTFLKERKIPILNIAATLLVILFLHTPFFLHDIRNNGENISSFFQGAGSKTEKNSSLLNNLLLDGQFFFQGNTYALSGQEPEKNWIRPLKLVASKNVLEIYLFSLGIMFFIIGFILALKELKEEKNKQKKEFLMLITFITSLSFILFLPIAKELNLRFFMILIFLPFFFFGVIADFIFKKVNRKFAFLLVVILALGVSIANISSYKKTYDLENYQAKESVYGGISLGEAKGISKFISSSSQKNSDMKPFLMPFEFERSVEYILSKENIKIESFSIDALDENPLVFLITEKNKTENELLKYSDEFDLKFSDTLHRFTVSALVPKNQTYKIGFITDIHAKLKKDLTFNPQTKDTLETFNLKMNEIFKPDLVLQNGDFIDGTNREGEKSLRDIRYLTQHFSKLNFPFYNVLGNHDLRGLTKQQWLQETKLEKPYYHIEKQNLSAYVLSGNDTEDNGDDDIYDISESQFKWLEKEFASDNNLRKIVFVHYPVEAMNLAPGDKTLPLDDRDRLKHMFSKYGVMGVFSGHIEKLELNEIDGVRYFVIPGMERSENKLVTWYDSYAEVTIKENIEVDFYYKKDRSQKNHQTLHIPSSQFENTTK
;
A
#
# COMPACT_ATOMS: atom_id res chain seq x y z
N MET A 1 68.04 -11.05 20.23
CA MET A 1 68.02 -11.89 19.01
C MET A 1 66.80 -12.82 18.89
N SER A 2 66.05 -13.14 19.96
CA SER A 2 64.85 -14.00 19.90
C SER A 2 63.66 -13.40 19.12
N ASN A 3 63.42 -12.08 19.21
CA ASN A 3 62.32 -11.41 18.48
C ASN A 3 62.49 -11.38 16.94
N LEU A 4 63.73 -11.38 16.44
CA LEU A 4 64.03 -11.39 15.00
C LEU A 4 63.71 -12.75 14.35
N ASN A 5 63.85 -13.85 15.09
CA ASN A 5 63.49 -15.19 14.60
C ASN A 5 61.97 -15.41 14.57
N GLY A 6 61.24 -14.88 15.56
CA GLY A 6 59.77 -14.87 15.53
C GLY A 6 59.22 -14.10 14.33
N TYR A 7 59.76 -12.90 14.09
CA TYR A 7 59.38 -12.06 12.94
C TYR A 7 59.67 -12.73 11.59
N LYS A 8 60.87 -13.31 11.40
CA LYS A 8 61.20 -14.04 10.15
C LYS A 8 60.32 -15.28 9.96
N LYS A 9 60.01 -16.02 11.02
CA LYS A 9 59.12 -17.18 10.97
C LYS A 9 57.69 -16.78 10.60
N PHE A 10 57.19 -15.66 11.15
CA PHE A 10 55.90 -15.08 10.81
C PHE A 10 55.86 -14.59 9.35
N LEU A 11 56.87 -13.84 8.89
CA LEU A 11 56.97 -13.42 7.48
C LEU A 11 57.04 -14.62 6.51
N ASN A 12 57.73 -15.69 6.89
CA ASN A 12 57.78 -16.90 6.08
C ASN A 12 56.42 -17.62 6.05
N TRP A 13 55.73 -17.70 7.20
CA TRP A 13 54.38 -18.23 7.28
C TRP A 13 53.40 -17.43 6.40
N LEU A 14 53.47 -16.09 6.43
CA LEU A 14 52.69 -15.21 5.56
C LEU A 14 52.97 -15.46 4.08
N LYS A 15 54.24 -15.63 3.70
CA LYS A 15 54.62 -15.92 2.30
C LYS A 15 54.06 -17.26 1.82
N VAL A 16 54.07 -18.28 2.67
CA VAL A 16 53.56 -19.62 2.33
C VAL A 16 52.03 -19.65 2.25
N ASN A 17 51.34 -18.88 3.10
CA ASN A 17 49.87 -18.91 3.23
C ASN A 17 49.16 -17.72 2.57
N ASN A 18 49.86 -16.89 1.80
CA ASN A 18 49.33 -15.65 1.22
C ASN A 18 48.02 -15.84 0.45
N VAL A 19 47.88 -16.91 -0.34
CA VAL A 19 46.66 -17.21 -1.11
C VAL A 19 45.47 -17.40 -0.18
N TYR A 20 45.64 -18.16 0.91
CA TYR A 20 44.56 -18.42 1.87
C TYR A 20 44.19 -17.17 2.68
N ILE A 21 45.18 -16.35 3.02
CA ILE A 21 44.94 -15.08 3.73
C ILE A 21 44.15 -14.11 2.84
N ILE A 22 44.54 -13.96 1.57
CA ILE A 22 43.82 -13.10 0.63
C ILE A 22 42.42 -13.64 0.37
N LEU A 23 42.26 -14.95 0.20
CA LEU A 23 40.95 -15.58 0.04
C LEU A 23 40.06 -15.33 1.26
N PHE A 24 40.59 -15.49 2.47
CA PHE A 24 39.87 -15.22 3.71
C PHE A 24 39.42 -13.75 3.78
N ALA A 25 40.30 -12.81 3.44
CA ALA A 25 39.95 -11.39 3.35
C ALA A 25 38.82 -11.13 2.33
N ILE A 26 38.87 -11.75 1.15
CA ILE A 26 37.81 -11.65 0.13
C ILE A 26 36.48 -12.20 0.67
N ILE A 27 36.50 -13.33 1.38
CA ILE A 27 35.30 -13.92 1.99
C ILE A 27 34.73 -12.98 3.05
N ILE A 28 35.57 -12.37 3.91
CA ILE A 28 35.11 -11.39 4.91
C ILE A 28 34.47 -10.16 4.24
N ILE A 29 35.07 -9.62 3.18
CA ILE A 29 34.47 -8.52 2.40
C ILE A 29 33.12 -8.94 1.82
N GLY A 30 33.06 -10.12 1.17
CA GLY A 30 31.84 -10.64 0.58
C GLY A 30 30.75 -10.96 1.60
N ALA A 31 31.14 -11.39 2.81
CA ALA A 31 30.27 -11.62 3.95
C ALA A 31 29.71 -10.31 4.50
N TYR A 32 30.56 -9.31 4.72
CA TYR A 32 30.13 -7.98 5.13
C TYR A 32 29.07 -7.43 4.16
N LEU A 33 29.33 -7.44 2.85
CA LEU A 33 28.40 -6.89 1.85
C LEU A 33 27.03 -7.61 1.81
N ARG A 34 26.95 -8.88 2.25
CA ARG A 34 25.71 -9.68 2.21
C ARG A 34 24.98 -9.73 3.55
N LEU A 35 25.71 -9.73 4.66
CA LEU A 35 25.18 -9.94 6.01
C LEU A 35 25.03 -8.65 6.82
N SER A 36 25.74 -7.58 6.46
CA SER A 36 25.65 -6.30 7.18
C SER A 36 24.20 -5.81 7.22
N ASP A 37 23.71 -5.50 8.43
CA ASP A 37 22.39 -4.92 8.66
C ASP A 37 21.25 -5.64 7.93
N PHE A 38 21.34 -6.97 7.82
CA PHE A 38 20.37 -7.78 7.08
C PHE A 38 18.96 -7.67 7.67
N SER A 39 18.82 -7.56 8.98
CA SER A 39 17.53 -7.42 9.67
C SER A 39 16.73 -6.19 9.26
N ASN A 40 17.41 -5.10 8.89
CA ASN A 40 16.76 -3.87 8.43
C ASN A 40 16.69 -3.82 6.89
N LEU A 41 17.74 -4.24 6.20
CA LEU A 41 17.88 -4.05 4.75
C LEU A 41 17.38 -5.23 3.91
N ALA A 42 16.96 -6.35 4.51
CA ALA A 42 16.35 -7.45 3.77
C ALA A 42 15.06 -6.98 3.10
N ARG A 43 14.89 -7.28 1.81
CA ARG A 43 13.65 -6.98 1.10
C ARG A 43 12.52 -7.83 1.69
N PHE A 44 11.37 -7.23 1.94
CA PHE A 44 10.23 -7.90 2.55
C PHE A 44 8.94 -7.57 1.80
N ASN A 45 8.75 -8.18 0.64
CA ASN A 45 7.55 -8.00 -0.20
C ASN A 45 6.55 -9.15 0.03
N ALA A 46 5.46 -9.17 -0.75
CA ALA A 46 4.42 -10.19 -0.69
C ALA A 46 4.94 -11.64 -0.79
N ASP A 47 5.99 -11.90 -1.59
CA ASP A 47 6.61 -13.22 -1.67
C ASP A 47 7.27 -13.62 -0.35
N GLN A 48 8.05 -12.72 0.27
CA GLN A 48 8.70 -13.00 1.56
C GLN A 48 7.67 -13.14 2.69
N VAL A 49 6.57 -12.37 2.65
CA VAL A 49 5.45 -12.54 3.59
C VAL A 49 4.81 -13.92 3.44
N ARG A 50 4.54 -14.36 2.21
CA ARG A 50 4.00 -15.71 1.94
C ARG A 50 4.94 -16.78 2.49
N ASP A 51 6.22 -16.70 2.15
CA ASP A 51 7.23 -17.70 2.50
C ASP A 51 7.42 -17.78 4.02
N THR A 52 7.45 -16.62 4.68
CA THR A 52 7.46 -16.51 6.14
C THR A 52 6.24 -17.19 6.78
N LYS A 53 5.02 -16.91 6.31
CA LYS A 53 3.79 -17.54 6.83
C LYS A 53 3.78 -19.06 6.66
N ILE A 54 4.34 -19.57 5.56
CA ILE A 54 4.47 -21.03 5.33
C ILE A 54 5.44 -21.63 6.35
N VAL A 55 6.60 -21.01 6.56
CA VAL A 55 7.61 -21.50 7.51
C VAL A 55 7.12 -21.39 8.97
N GLU A 56 6.40 -20.33 9.32
CA GLU A 56 5.72 -20.21 10.61
C GLU A 56 4.74 -21.38 10.84
N ALA A 57 3.92 -21.72 9.84
CA ALA A 57 3.02 -22.87 9.94
C ALA A 57 3.79 -24.21 10.10
N MET A 58 4.96 -24.33 9.49
CA MET A 58 5.84 -25.49 9.71
C MET A 58 6.36 -25.55 11.15
N ILE A 59 6.83 -24.43 11.70
CA ILE A 59 7.41 -24.34 13.06
C ILE A 59 6.34 -24.49 14.14
N GLU A 60 5.23 -23.76 14.01
CA GLU A 60 4.20 -23.65 15.05
C GLU A 60 3.19 -24.79 14.99
N LYS A 61 2.88 -25.30 13.78
CA LYS A 61 1.80 -26.29 13.57
C LYS A 61 2.29 -27.62 13.01
N GLY A 62 3.58 -27.76 12.72
CA GLY A 62 4.13 -28.97 12.09
C GLY A 62 3.59 -29.21 10.67
N GLN A 63 3.10 -28.17 9.98
CA GLN A 63 2.49 -28.29 8.66
C GLN A 63 3.54 -28.18 7.54
N PHE A 64 4.11 -29.31 7.12
CA PHE A 64 5.12 -29.34 6.06
C PHE A 64 4.46 -29.35 4.67
N PRO A 65 4.72 -28.35 3.81
CA PRO A 65 4.17 -28.32 2.47
C PRO A 65 4.82 -29.41 1.60
N LEU A 66 4.02 -30.08 0.77
CA LEU A 66 4.52 -31.07 -0.18
C LEU A 66 5.10 -30.42 -1.46
N LEU A 67 4.77 -29.15 -1.70
CA LEU A 67 5.17 -28.38 -2.87
C LEU A 67 5.86 -27.08 -2.44
N GLY A 68 6.74 -26.58 -3.30
CA GLY A 68 7.45 -25.32 -3.16
C GLY A 68 6.74 -24.15 -3.83
N PRO A 69 7.44 -23.01 -4.00
CA PRO A 69 6.93 -21.85 -4.69
C PRO A 69 6.47 -22.14 -6.12
N LYS A 70 5.47 -21.38 -6.56
CA LYS A 70 4.91 -21.44 -7.90
C LYS A 70 5.90 -20.90 -8.94
N ALA A 71 6.08 -21.62 -10.04
CA ALA A 71 6.86 -21.13 -11.17
C ALA A 71 6.10 -20.01 -11.87
N GLY A 72 6.71 -18.82 -11.95
CA GLY A 72 6.06 -17.60 -12.44
C GLY A 72 5.37 -17.77 -13.80
N GLY A 73 4.14 -17.27 -13.91
CA GLY A 73 3.33 -17.34 -15.14
C GLY A 73 2.78 -18.73 -15.50
N THR A 74 2.81 -19.69 -14.57
CA THR A 74 2.26 -21.05 -14.75
C THR A 74 1.50 -21.50 -13.51
N THR A 75 0.73 -22.57 -13.56
CA THR A 75 0.14 -23.25 -12.38
C THR A 75 1.09 -24.24 -11.71
N PHE A 76 2.26 -24.50 -12.30
CA PHE A 76 3.23 -25.47 -11.79
C PHE A 76 3.93 -24.97 -10.52
N ASN A 77 4.05 -25.84 -9.52
CA ASN A 77 4.82 -25.63 -8.31
C ASN A 77 6.10 -26.48 -8.31
N LEU A 78 7.19 -25.89 -7.82
CA LEU A 78 8.45 -26.60 -7.61
C LEU A 78 8.37 -27.57 -6.42
N GLY A 79 9.44 -28.32 -6.14
CA GLY A 79 9.53 -29.10 -4.90
C GLY A 79 9.78 -28.22 -3.66
N PRO A 80 9.49 -28.71 -2.44
CA PRO A 80 9.46 -27.89 -1.23
C PRO A 80 10.83 -27.58 -0.62
N ALA A 81 11.95 -27.99 -1.26
CA ALA A 81 13.29 -27.80 -0.69
C ALA A 81 13.62 -26.35 -0.29
N PHE A 82 13.08 -25.35 -1.00
CA PHE A 82 13.25 -23.95 -0.62
C PHE A 82 12.68 -23.64 0.76
N TYR A 83 11.42 -24.01 1.02
CA TYR A 83 10.79 -23.84 2.34
C TYR A 83 11.48 -24.66 3.42
N TYR A 84 12.06 -25.82 3.08
CA TYR A 84 12.79 -26.63 4.05
C TYR A 84 14.14 -26.00 4.44
N LEU A 85 14.81 -25.32 3.51
CA LEU A 85 16.01 -24.53 3.80
C LEU A 85 15.67 -23.34 4.69
N GLU A 86 14.57 -22.64 4.41
CA GLU A 86 14.09 -21.52 5.22
C GLU A 86 13.60 -21.97 6.60
N TYR A 87 12.94 -23.12 6.69
CA TYR A 87 12.56 -23.75 7.95
C TYR A 87 13.79 -24.07 8.81
N PHE A 88 14.82 -24.68 8.23
CA PHE A 88 16.09 -24.88 8.92
C PHE A 88 16.71 -23.54 9.37
N SER A 89 16.62 -22.50 8.54
CA SER A 89 17.06 -21.15 8.90
C SER A 89 16.29 -20.61 10.12
N GLY A 90 14.96 -20.73 10.13
CA GLY A 90 14.11 -20.28 11.23
C GLY A 90 14.40 -21.01 12.54
N LEU A 91 14.73 -22.30 12.49
CA LEU A 91 15.15 -23.07 13.68
C LEU A 91 16.50 -22.59 14.25
N VAL A 92 17.44 -22.19 13.40
CA VAL A 92 18.81 -21.83 13.81
C VAL A 92 18.94 -20.34 14.17
N PHE A 93 18.27 -19.46 13.40
CA PHE A 93 18.41 -18.01 13.51
C PHE A 93 17.17 -17.30 14.07
N GLY A 94 16.09 -18.05 14.33
CA GLY A 94 14.87 -17.55 14.95
C GLY A 94 13.66 -17.52 14.02
N ASN A 95 12.46 -17.72 14.58
CA ASN A 95 11.18 -17.65 13.88
C ASN A 95 10.76 -16.20 13.65
N THR A 96 11.56 -15.46 12.89
CA THR A 96 11.30 -14.08 12.45
C THR A 96 11.55 -13.98 10.94
N PRO A 97 10.98 -12.99 10.23
CA PRO A 97 11.21 -12.83 8.79
C PRO A 97 12.70 -12.80 8.43
N GLU A 98 13.52 -12.09 9.21
CA GLU A 98 14.96 -12.04 8.99
C GLU A 98 15.65 -13.38 9.27
N GLY A 99 15.27 -14.11 10.33
CA GLY A 99 15.86 -15.40 10.69
C GLY A 99 15.53 -16.49 9.67
N ILE A 100 14.30 -16.53 9.18
CA ILE A 100 13.82 -17.42 8.13
C ILE A 100 14.58 -17.19 6.81
N ALA A 101 14.81 -15.92 6.45
CA ALA A 101 15.52 -15.56 5.22
C ALA A 101 17.05 -15.73 5.29
N PHE A 102 17.64 -15.87 6.49
CA PHE A 102 19.08 -15.71 6.72
C PHE A 102 19.97 -16.76 6.07
N ILE A 103 19.45 -17.95 5.76
CA ILE A 103 20.21 -19.00 5.08
C ILE A 103 20.67 -18.57 3.68
N ILE A 104 19.94 -17.68 3.01
CA ILE A 104 20.24 -17.24 1.65
C ILE A 104 21.55 -16.44 1.57
N PRO A 105 21.77 -15.36 2.35
CA PRO A 105 23.07 -14.71 2.36
C PRO A 105 24.19 -15.62 2.85
N ILE A 106 23.94 -16.57 3.78
CA ILE A 106 24.94 -17.56 4.22
C ILE A 106 25.42 -18.42 3.05
N LEU A 107 24.48 -18.99 2.27
CA LEU A 107 24.80 -19.75 1.06
C LEU A 107 25.51 -18.86 0.03
N GLY A 108 25.13 -17.58 -0.06
CA GLY A 108 25.80 -16.57 -0.88
C GLY A 108 27.24 -16.26 -0.45
N VAL A 109 27.59 -16.38 0.83
CA VAL A 109 28.98 -16.27 1.31
C VAL A 109 29.74 -17.56 1.04
N ALA A 110 29.12 -18.71 1.32
CA ALA A 110 29.71 -20.02 1.05
C ALA A 110 30.05 -20.21 -0.44
N SER A 111 29.22 -19.67 -1.34
CA SER A 111 29.47 -19.75 -2.78
C SER A 111 30.77 -19.03 -3.20
N ILE A 112 31.24 -18.02 -2.47
CA ILE A 112 32.51 -17.32 -2.78
C ILE A 112 33.70 -18.28 -2.67
N TYR A 113 33.71 -19.10 -1.62
CA TYR A 113 34.78 -20.09 -1.43
C TYR A 113 34.71 -21.19 -2.51
N ILE A 114 33.52 -21.71 -2.79
CA ILE A 114 33.34 -22.73 -3.82
C ILE A 114 33.66 -22.18 -5.22
N PHE A 115 33.37 -20.91 -5.48
CA PHE A 115 33.74 -20.21 -6.71
C PHE A 115 35.26 -20.20 -6.90
N PHE A 116 36.03 -19.85 -5.85
CA PHE A 116 37.48 -19.94 -5.89
C PHE A 116 37.94 -21.37 -6.25
N LEU A 117 37.40 -22.38 -5.56
CA LEU A 117 37.74 -23.78 -5.82
C LEU A 117 37.42 -24.23 -7.25
N LEU A 118 36.28 -23.79 -7.80
CA LEU A 118 35.85 -24.09 -9.17
C LEU A 118 36.85 -23.51 -10.18
N PHE A 119 37.25 -22.26 -10.02
CA PHE A 119 38.15 -21.59 -10.97
C PHE A 119 39.59 -22.07 -10.88
N ARG A 120 40.00 -22.70 -9.76
CA ARG A 120 41.32 -23.33 -9.61
C ARG A 120 41.54 -24.55 -10.51
N PHE A 121 40.49 -25.12 -11.11
CA PHE A 121 40.63 -26.18 -12.11
C PHE A 121 41.31 -25.69 -13.40
N TYR A 122 41.18 -24.39 -13.72
CA TYR A 122 41.68 -23.83 -14.96
C TYR A 122 42.75 -22.75 -14.73
N PHE A 123 42.43 -21.76 -13.90
CA PHE A 123 43.28 -20.60 -13.66
C PHE A 123 44.28 -20.83 -12.53
N SER A 124 45.38 -20.07 -12.55
CA SER A 124 46.33 -20.03 -11.43
C SER A 124 45.70 -19.45 -10.16
N ALA A 125 46.27 -19.73 -8.98
CA ALA A 125 45.73 -19.26 -7.70
C ALA A 125 45.53 -17.73 -7.68
N ASN A 126 46.49 -16.97 -8.18
CA ASN A 126 46.41 -15.51 -8.22
C ASN A 126 45.28 -15.00 -9.12
N VAL A 127 45.08 -15.61 -10.29
CA VAL A 127 43.97 -15.25 -11.19
C VAL A 127 42.63 -15.65 -10.57
N SER A 128 42.55 -16.84 -9.96
CA SER A 128 41.34 -17.26 -9.23
C SER A 128 41.00 -16.31 -8.08
N LEU A 129 41.99 -15.77 -7.35
CA LEU A 129 41.75 -14.74 -6.31
C LEU A 129 41.16 -13.46 -6.90
N VAL A 130 41.70 -12.96 -8.02
CA VAL A 130 41.17 -11.77 -8.71
C VAL A 130 39.72 -11.99 -9.14
N LEU A 131 39.42 -13.14 -9.74
CA LEU A 131 38.06 -13.48 -10.16
C LEU A 131 37.10 -13.66 -8.98
N THR A 132 37.60 -14.22 -7.87
CA THR A 132 36.82 -14.38 -6.64
C THR A 132 36.51 -13.04 -5.99
N LEU A 133 37.46 -12.09 -6.01
CA LEU A 133 37.22 -10.71 -5.58
C LEU A 133 36.10 -10.08 -6.40
N LEU A 134 36.17 -10.17 -7.74
CA LEU A 134 35.13 -9.65 -8.63
C LEU A 134 33.75 -10.26 -8.34
N TYR A 135 33.66 -11.57 -8.13
CA TYR A 135 32.41 -12.24 -7.75
C TYR A 135 31.92 -11.81 -6.35
N ALA A 136 32.81 -11.72 -5.37
CA ALA A 136 32.49 -11.34 -4.01
C ALA A 136 31.92 -9.91 -3.94
N THR A 137 32.45 -8.99 -4.75
CA THR A 137 32.00 -7.59 -4.80
C THR A 137 30.94 -7.32 -5.88
N SER A 138 30.57 -8.29 -6.72
CA SER A 138 29.57 -8.10 -7.78
C SER A 138 28.23 -7.67 -7.19
N TYR A 139 27.76 -6.47 -7.56
CA TYR A 139 26.51 -5.92 -7.06
C TYR A 139 25.32 -6.80 -7.46
N TYR A 140 25.35 -7.37 -8.67
CA TYR A 140 24.38 -8.39 -9.11
C TYR A 140 24.31 -9.56 -8.13
N ALA A 141 25.46 -10.17 -7.80
CA ALA A 141 25.52 -11.30 -6.87
C ALA A 141 25.10 -10.93 -5.45
N ILE A 142 25.43 -9.71 -5.00
CA ILE A 142 25.06 -9.21 -3.66
C ILE A 142 23.56 -8.96 -3.59
N ARG A 143 22.98 -8.24 -4.56
CA ARG A 143 21.55 -7.92 -4.62
C ARG A 143 20.68 -9.17 -4.45
N TYR A 144 20.99 -10.21 -5.20
CA TYR A 144 20.27 -11.49 -5.16
C TYR A 144 20.68 -12.42 -4.02
N THR A 145 21.47 -11.97 -3.05
CA THR A 145 21.71 -12.73 -1.81
C THR A 145 21.27 -11.95 -0.57
N ARG A 146 20.76 -10.72 -0.74
CA ARG A 146 20.26 -9.86 0.34
C ARG A 146 18.74 -9.91 0.56
N PHE A 147 18.08 -10.90 0.00
CA PHE A 147 16.69 -11.22 0.32
C PHE A 147 16.39 -12.69 -0.01
N ALA A 148 15.39 -13.26 0.64
CA ALA A 148 15.00 -14.63 0.41
C ALA A 148 14.11 -14.76 -0.82
N TRP A 149 14.54 -15.61 -1.75
CA TRP A 149 13.76 -16.00 -2.92
C TRP A 149 14.32 -17.30 -3.47
N ASN A 150 13.47 -18.17 -4.02
CA ASN A 150 13.88 -19.52 -4.41
C ASN A 150 15.11 -19.62 -5.34
N PRO A 151 15.31 -18.76 -6.36
CA PRO A 151 16.51 -18.84 -7.17
C PRO A 151 17.76 -18.25 -6.51
N ASN A 152 17.64 -17.47 -5.42
CA ASN A 152 18.78 -16.78 -4.82
C ASN A 152 19.82 -17.74 -4.22
N ALA A 153 19.42 -18.98 -3.89
CA ALA A 153 20.34 -20.03 -3.44
C ALA A 153 21.08 -20.74 -4.59
N ILE A 154 20.70 -20.51 -5.85
CA ILE A 154 21.27 -21.18 -7.03
C ILE A 154 22.78 -21.10 -7.11
N PRO A 155 23.45 -19.94 -6.94
CA PRO A 155 24.90 -19.85 -7.14
C PRO A 155 25.68 -20.84 -6.29
N PHE A 156 25.28 -21.07 -5.04
CA PHE A 156 25.91 -22.05 -4.17
C PHE A 156 25.77 -23.47 -4.73
N PHE A 157 24.53 -23.93 -4.93
CA PHE A 157 24.30 -25.31 -5.38
C PHE A 157 24.84 -25.56 -6.79
N LEU A 158 24.78 -24.56 -7.67
CA LEU A 158 25.37 -24.61 -9.01
C LEU A 158 26.89 -24.78 -8.94
N PHE A 159 27.61 -23.99 -8.14
CA PHE A 159 29.06 -24.09 -8.08
C PHE A 159 29.51 -25.40 -7.45
N VAL A 160 28.81 -25.89 -6.41
CA VAL A 160 29.10 -27.20 -5.82
C VAL A 160 28.83 -28.31 -6.83
N PHE A 161 27.73 -28.22 -7.59
CA PHE A 161 27.40 -29.17 -8.65
C PHE A 161 28.48 -29.20 -9.74
N LEU A 162 28.86 -28.04 -10.30
CA LEU A 162 29.91 -27.97 -11.34
C LEU A 162 31.26 -28.46 -10.82
N TRP A 163 31.61 -28.10 -9.58
CA TRP A 163 32.82 -28.57 -8.92
C TRP A 163 32.81 -30.10 -8.73
N ALA A 164 31.68 -30.67 -8.31
CA ALA A 164 31.49 -32.10 -8.14
C ALA A 164 31.54 -32.86 -9.47
N ILE A 165 30.98 -32.32 -10.56
CA ILE A 165 31.13 -32.88 -11.92
C ILE A 165 32.61 -32.96 -12.29
N LEU A 166 33.39 -31.87 -12.13
CA LEU A 166 34.81 -31.88 -12.47
C LEU A 166 35.62 -32.83 -11.61
N LYS A 167 35.30 -32.93 -10.31
CA LYS A 167 35.91 -33.92 -9.41
C LYS A 167 35.56 -35.34 -9.83
N LEU A 168 34.33 -35.60 -10.27
CA LEU A 168 33.92 -36.91 -10.78
C LEU A 168 34.75 -37.31 -12.01
N LEU A 169 34.92 -36.39 -12.98
CA LEU A 169 35.68 -36.64 -14.21
C LEU A 169 37.16 -36.95 -13.98
N GLN A 170 37.72 -36.45 -12.87
CA GLN A 170 39.11 -36.65 -12.46
C GLN A 170 39.30 -37.78 -11.44
N ALA A 171 38.24 -38.27 -10.82
CA ALA A 171 38.34 -39.23 -9.73
C ALA A 171 38.70 -40.64 -10.22
N GLU A 172 39.56 -41.29 -9.44
CA GLU A 172 39.73 -42.74 -9.43
C GLU A 172 38.40 -43.43 -9.14
N LYS A 173 38.23 -44.65 -9.66
CA LYS A 173 36.95 -45.39 -9.64
C LYS A 173 36.33 -45.51 -8.24
N GLU A 174 37.14 -45.83 -7.23
CA GLU A 174 36.69 -46.03 -5.84
C GLU A 174 36.17 -44.73 -5.20
N LYS A 175 36.70 -43.58 -5.62
CA LYS A 175 36.34 -42.26 -5.10
C LYS A 175 35.16 -41.63 -5.87
N ARG A 176 34.54 -42.32 -6.83
CA ARG A 176 33.43 -41.75 -7.63
C ARG A 176 32.09 -41.77 -6.92
N LEU A 177 31.88 -42.70 -6.00
CA LEU A 177 30.60 -42.81 -5.29
C LEU A 177 30.33 -41.55 -4.45
N LYS A 178 31.33 -41.07 -3.69
CA LYS A 178 31.18 -39.84 -2.89
C LYS A 178 30.82 -38.60 -3.75
N TRP A 179 31.37 -38.50 -4.96
CA TRP A 179 31.06 -37.39 -5.86
C TRP A 179 29.67 -37.52 -6.45
N ASN A 180 29.23 -38.76 -6.75
CA ASN A 180 27.86 -39.04 -7.16
C ASN A 180 26.84 -38.72 -6.06
N ILE A 181 27.12 -39.08 -4.81
CA ILE A 181 26.27 -38.70 -3.66
C ILE A 181 26.20 -37.18 -3.52
N LEU A 182 27.34 -36.48 -3.62
CA LEU A 182 27.35 -35.02 -3.58
C LEU A 182 26.52 -34.42 -4.73
N LEU A 183 26.68 -34.93 -5.95
CA LEU A 183 25.87 -34.54 -7.11
C LEU A 183 24.38 -34.80 -6.87
N ALA A 184 24.02 -35.93 -6.28
CA ALA A 184 22.64 -36.29 -5.98
C ALA A 184 22.00 -35.32 -4.99
N LEU A 185 22.72 -34.97 -3.92
CA LEU A 185 22.25 -34.01 -2.92
C LEU A 185 22.11 -32.60 -3.53
N THR A 186 23.13 -32.13 -4.25
CA THR A 186 23.10 -30.77 -4.82
C THR A 186 22.08 -30.64 -5.94
N MET A 187 22.03 -31.62 -6.85
CA MET A 187 21.07 -31.66 -7.95
C MET A 187 19.65 -31.85 -7.40
N GLY A 188 19.46 -32.78 -6.46
CA GLY A 188 18.17 -33.07 -5.84
C GLY A 188 17.53 -31.86 -5.16
N ILE A 189 18.33 -31.00 -4.52
CA ILE A 189 17.87 -29.74 -3.94
C ILE A 189 17.68 -28.67 -5.03
N ALA A 190 18.69 -28.46 -5.87
CA ALA A 190 18.70 -27.36 -6.84
C ALA A 190 17.61 -27.47 -7.92
N MET A 191 17.24 -28.68 -8.32
CA MET A 191 16.12 -28.95 -9.22
C MET A 191 14.78 -28.42 -8.65
N GLN A 192 14.65 -28.34 -7.33
CA GLN A 192 13.46 -27.82 -6.64
C GLN A 192 13.52 -26.29 -6.44
N LEU A 193 14.65 -25.64 -6.75
CA LEU A 193 14.78 -24.20 -6.58
C LEU A 193 14.34 -23.41 -7.81
N HIS A 194 14.47 -23.98 -9.01
CA HIS A 194 14.12 -23.28 -10.25
C HIS A 194 13.92 -24.23 -11.44
N THR A 195 12.92 -23.96 -12.28
CA THR A 195 12.54 -24.81 -13.42
C THR A 195 13.66 -25.03 -14.42
N THR A 196 14.51 -24.02 -14.65
CA THR A 196 15.68 -24.19 -15.54
C THR A 196 16.67 -25.21 -14.97
N LEU A 197 16.90 -25.25 -13.66
CA LEU A 197 17.81 -26.24 -13.05
C LEU A 197 17.21 -27.64 -13.03
N PHE A 198 15.88 -27.72 -12.88
CA PHE A 198 15.11 -28.97 -13.03
C PHE A 198 15.42 -29.70 -14.34
N ILE A 199 15.64 -28.95 -15.43
CA ILE A 199 15.99 -29.50 -16.75
C ILE A 199 17.50 -29.57 -16.97
N LEU A 200 18.23 -28.49 -16.66
CA LEU A 200 19.63 -28.33 -17.03
C LEU A 200 20.57 -29.30 -16.30
N MET A 201 20.38 -29.50 -14.99
CA MET A 201 21.30 -30.32 -14.19
C MET A 201 21.25 -31.81 -14.56
N PRO A 202 20.06 -32.45 -14.75
CA PRO A 202 20.00 -33.83 -15.23
C PRO A 202 20.71 -34.04 -16.58
N LEU A 203 20.58 -33.09 -17.52
CA LEU A 203 21.25 -33.17 -18.82
C LEU A 203 22.77 -33.09 -18.69
N ILE A 204 23.30 -32.21 -17.83
CA ILE A 204 24.75 -32.12 -17.54
C ILE A 204 25.24 -33.38 -16.84
N PHE A 205 24.49 -33.90 -15.87
CA PHE A 205 24.79 -35.15 -15.18
C PHE A 205 24.89 -36.33 -16.16
N LEU A 206 23.91 -36.46 -17.06
CA LEU A 206 23.89 -37.49 -18.09
C LEU A 206 25.06 -37.32 -19.07
N ALA A 207 25.33 -36.10 -19.52
CA ALA A 207 26.46 -35.81 -20.41
C ALA A 207 27.82 -36.20 -19.77
N ALA A 208 28.02 -35.89 -18.49
CA ALA A 208 29.24 -36.26 -17.76
C ALA A 208 29.40 -37.79 -17.62
N HIS A 209 28.31 -38.51 -17.36
CA HIS A 209 28.33 -39.97 -17.29
C HIS A 209 28.53 -40.62 -18.66
N THR A 210 27.89 -40.08 -19.71
CA THR A 210 28.11 -40.52 -21.10
C THR A 210 29.57 -40.30 -21.49
N TYR A 211 30.15 -39.14 -21.19
CA TYR A 211 31.58 -38.88 -21.44
C TYR A 211 32.48 -39.89 -20.71
N THR A 212 32.18 -40.17 -19.44
CA THR A 212 32.92 -41.18 -18.65
C THR A 212 32.78 -42.58 -19.24
N PHE A 213 31.57 -42.96 -19.68
CA PHE A 213 31.31 -44.22 -20.35
C PHE A 213 32.06 -44.34 -21.68
N LEU A 214 32.06 -43.30 -22.53
CA LEU A 214 32.76 -43.32 -23.81
C LEU A 214 34.28 -43.49 -23.63
N LYS A 215 34.83 -42.94 -22.54
CA LYS A 215 36.25 -43.01 -22.19
C LYS A 215 36.66 -44.36 -21.59
N GLU A 216 35.81 -44.96 -20.76
CA GLU A 216 36.16 -46.17 -19.98
C GLU A 216 35.44 -47.44 -20.42
N ARG A 217 34.47 -47.33 -21.32
CA ARG A 217 33.59 -48.40 -21.82
C ARG A 217 32.88 -49.19 -20.71
N LYS A 218 32.70 -48.57 -19.53
CA LYS A 218 32.00 -49.15 -18.38
C LYS A 218 31.01 -48.14 -17.82
N ILE A 219 29.76 -48.56 -17.64
CA ILE A 219 28.72 -47.75 -17.02
C ILE A 219 28.81 -47.97 -15.51
N PRO A 220 29.00 -46.93 -14.68
CA PRO A 220 29.01 -47.07 -13.24
C PRO A 220 27.57 -47.19 -12.70
N ILE A 221 26.88 -48.30 -13.01
CA ILE A 221 25.45 -48.52 -12.73
C ILE A 221 25.13 -48.28 -11.26
N LEU A 222 25.93 -48.80 -10.34
CA LEU A 222 25.72 -48.61 -8.90
C LEU A 222 25.76 -47.13 -8.49
N ASN A 223 26.70 -46.36 -9.06
CA ASN A 223 26.82 -44.94 -8.75
C ASN A 223 25.63 -44.15 -9.31
N ILE A 224 25.20 -44.47 -10.53
CA ILE A 224 24.04 -43.83 -11.16
C ILE A 224 22.76 -44.17 -10.39
N ALA A 225 22.56 -45.44 -10.05
CA ALA A 225 21.43 -45.90 -9.25
C ALA A 225 21.41 -45.23 -7.88
N ALA A 226 22.55 -45.15 -7.18
CA ALA A 226 22.65 -44.44 -5.91
C ALA A 226 22.28 -42.96 -6.04
N THR A 227 22.76 -42.27 -7.09
CA THR A 227 22.39 -40.88 -7.35
C THR A 227 20.88 -40.74 -7.55
N LEU A 228 20.28 -41.57 -8.41
CA LEU A 228 18.86 -41.52 -8.71
C LEU A 228 18.00 -41.79 -7.47
N LEU A 229 18.37 -42.78 -6.65
CA LEU A 229 17.67 -43.10 -5.40
C LEU A 229 17.68 -41.92 -4.42
N VAL A 230 18.81 -41.23 -4.25
CA VAL A 230 18.90 -40.05 -3.39
C VAL A 230 18.05 -38.89 -3.93
N ILE A 231 18.04 -38.68 -5.25
CA ILE A 231 17.20 -37.64 -5.87
C ILE A 231 15.71 -37.95 -5.69
N LEU A 232 15.30 -39.20 -5.90
CA LEU A 232 13.93 -39.65 -5.69
C LEU A 232 13.52 -39.48 -4.23
N PHE A 233 14.40 -39.83 -3.30
CA PHE A 233 14.18 -39.59 -1.87
C PHE A 233 13.94 -38.10 -1.57
N LEU A 234 14.79 -37.20 -2.07
CA LEU A 234 14.64 -35.75 -1.88
C LEU A 234 13.39 -35.16 -2.56
N HIS A 235 12.87 -35.80 -3.60
CA HIS A 235 11.64 -35.40 -4.29
C HIS A 235 10.40 -36.16 -3.79
N THR A 236 10.51 -36.96 -2.73
CA THR A 236 9.39 -37.73 -2.19
C THR A 236 8.16 -36.85 -1.89
N PRO A 237 8.28 -35.66 -1.25
CA PRO A 237 7.11 -34.79 -1.02
C PRO A 237 6.42 -34.37 -2.32
N PHE A 238 7.18 -33.99 -3.34
CA PHE A 238 6.68 -33.61 -4.66
C PHE A 238 5.89 -34.77 -5.31
N PHE A 239 6.46 -35.98 -5.32
CA PHE A 239 5.77 -37.15 -5.88
C PHE A 239 4.56 -37.57 -5.05
N LEU A 240 4.62 -37.46 -3.72
CA LEU A 240 3.47 -37.75 -2.85
C LEU A 240 2.30 -36.80 -3.14
N HIS A 241 2.57 -35.52 -3.40
CA HIS A 241 1.54 -34.59 -3.85
C HIS A 241 0.90 -35.05 -5.16
N ASP A 242 1.71 -35.36 -6.17
CA ASP A 242 1.18 -35.78 -7.47
C ASP A 242 0.43 -37.10 -7.42
N ILE A 243 0.88 -38.08 -6.63
CA ILE A 243 0.16 -39.34 -6.42
C ILE A 243 -1.22 -39.07 -5.77
N ARG A 244 -1.30 -38.16 -4.79
CA ARG A 244 -2.56 -37.80 -4.12
C ARG A 244 -3.54 -37.03 -5.00
N ASN A 245 -3.03 -36.28 -5.97
CA ASN A 245 -3.81 -35.38 -6.83
C ASN A 245 -3.78 -35.80 -8.31
N ASN A 246 -3.66 -37.12 -8.59
CA ASN A 246 -3.74 -37.68 -9.95
C ASN A 246 -2.79 -37.03 -10.98
N GLY A 247 -1.60 -36.60 -10.56
CA GLY A 247 -0.57 -36.02 -11.43
C GLY A 247 -0.83 -34.57 -11.85
N GLU A 248 -1.68 -33.83 -11.14
CA GLU A 248 -2.06 -32.45 -11.49
C GLU A 248 -0.86 -31.50 -11.65
N ASN A 249 0.15 -31.58 -10.77
CA ASN A 249 1.29 -30.66 -10.82
C ASN A 249 2.23 -31.01 -11.99
N ILE A 250 2.49 -32.29 -12.25
CA ILE A 250 3.20 -32.74 -13.46
C ILE A 250 2.45 -32.32 -14.74
N SER A 251 1.12 -32.45 -14.78
CA SER A 251 0.32 -31.97 -15.90
C SER A 251 0.49 -30.46 -16.10
N SER A 252 0.45 -29.69 -15.00
CA SER A 252 0.67 -28.24 -15.00
C SER A 252 2.06 -27.84 -15.52
N PHE A 253 3.09 -28.65 -15.27
CA PHE A 253 4.43 -28.44 -15.86
C PHE A 253 4.40 -28.50 -17.39
N PHE A 254 3.82 -29.55 -17.97
CA PHE A 254 3.75 -29.70 -19.42
C PHE A 254 2.84 -28.66 -20.08
N GLN A 255 1.74 -28.30 -19.42
CA GLN A 255 0.86 -27.22 -19.87
C GLN A 255 1.58 -25.87 -19.88
N GLY A 256 2.30 -25.53 -18.79
CA GLY A 256 3.08 -24.30 -18.69
C GLY A 256 4.25 -24.23 -19.68
N ALA A 257 4.89 -25.37 -19.98
CA ALA A 257 5.91 -25.46 -21.02
C ALA A 257 5.31 -25.18 -22.40
N GLY A 258 4.13 -25.74 -22.69
CA GLY A 258 3.43 -25.53 -23.96
C GLY A 258 2.87 -24.11 -24.14
N SER A 259 2.39 -23.47 -23.07
CA SER A 259 1.83 -22.11 -23.14
C SER A 259 2.90 -21.03 -23.31
N LYS A 260 4.09 -21.23 -22.73
CA LYS A 260 5.22 -20.30 -22.83
C LYS A 260 5.95 -20.34 -24.17
N THR A 261 5.77 -21.43 -24.93
CA THR A 261 6.20 -21.49 -26.33
C THR A 261 5.17 -20.83 -27.24
N GLU A 262 5.37 -19.55 -27.59
CA GLU A 262 4.54 -18.89 -28.59
C GLU A 262 4.69 -19.57 -29.97
N LYS A 263 3.56 -19.95 -30.59
CA LYS A 263 3.54 -20.53 -31.95
C LYS A 263 3.91 -19.54 -33.07
N ASN A 264 3.93 -18.23 -32.80
CA ASN A 264 4.11 -17.18 -33.81
C ASN A 264 5.40 -16.35 -33.67
N SER A 265 6.34 -16.73 -32.80
CA SER A 265 7.61 -16.00 -32.67
C SER A 265 8.62 -16.41 -33.76
N SER A 266 9.17 -15.45 -34.50
CA SER A 266 10.28 -15.70 -35.42
C SER A 266 11.51 -16.21 -34.67
N LEU A 267 12.09 -17.34 -35.11
CA LEU A 267 13.31 -17.93 -34.55
C LEU A 267 14.45 -16.90 -34.48
N LEU A 268 14.58 -16.05 -35.50
CA LEU A 268 15.59 -14.99 -35.54
C LEU A 268 15.39 -13.99 -34.40
N ASN A 269 14.15 -13.62 -34.11
CA ASN A 269 13.85 -12.69 -33.01
C ASN A 269 14.18 -13.31 -31.65
N ASN A 270 13.88 -14.59 -31.44
CA ASN A 270 14.23 -15.29 -30.20
C ASN A 270 15.74 -15.42 -30.02
N LEU A 271 16.48 -15.72 -31.10
CA LEU A 271 17.94 -15.73 -31.10
C LEU A 271 18.53 -14.36 -30.70
N LEU A 272 17.97 -13.27 -31.23
CA LEU A 272 18.41 -11.91 -30.92
C LEU A 272 18.07 -11.50 -29.48
N LEU A 273 16.89 -11.86 -28.98
CA LEU A 273 16.48 -11.63 -27.59
C LEU A 273 17.35 -12.39 -26.60
N ASP A 274 17.54 -13.69 -26.81
CA ASP A 274 18.40 -14.50 -25.96
C ASP A 274 19.84 -13.98 -25.99
N GLY A 275 20.39 -13.73 -27.18
CA GLY A 275 21.71 -13.12 -27.34
C GLY A 275 21.87 -11.78 -26.60
N GLN A 276 20.87 -10.90 -26.68
CA GLN A 276 20.86 -9.65 -25.90
C GLN A 276 20.97 -9.95 -24.40
N PHE A 277 20.16 -10.86 -23.86
CA PHE A 277 20.20 -11.13 -22.43
C PHE A 277 21.53 -11.75 -21.99
N PHE A 278 22.20 -12.54 -22.83
CA PHE A 278 23.57 -12.98 -22.59
C PHE A 278 24.53 -11.80 -22.46
N PHE A 279 24.47 -10.83 -23.36
CA PHE A 279 25.33 -9.64 -23.29
C PHE A 279 25.00 -8.77 -22.07
N GLN A 280 23.72 -8.53 -21.82
CA GLN A 280 23.25 -7.70 -20.69
C GLN A 280 23.55 -8.35 -19.35
N GLY A 281 23.30 -9.65 -19.17
CA GLY A 281 23.59 -10.38 -17.94
C GLY A 281 25.07 -10.41 -17.60
N ASN A 282 25.94 -10.63 -18.59
CA ASN A 282 27.39 -10.56 -18.42
C ASN A 282 27.85 -9.15 -18.01
N THR A 283 27.30 -8.14 -18.69
CA THR A 283 27.62 -6.74 -18.41
C THR A 283 27.16 -6.32 -17.02
N TYR A 284 25.95 -6.71 -16.61
CA TYR A 284 25.39 -6.36 -15.31
C TYR A 284 26.18 -7.02 -14.17
N ALA A 285 26.52 -8.32 -14.31
CA ALA A 285 27.29 -9.04 -13.31
C ALA A 285 28.69 -8.46 -13.06
N LEU A 286 29.33 -7.88 -14.09
CA LEU A 286 30.64 -7.23 -13.95
C LEU A 286 30.54 -5.76 -13.55
N SER A 287 29.65 -4.98 -14.17
CA SER A 287 29.62 -3.52 -13.98
C SER A 287 28.81 -3.08 -12.76
N GLY A 288 27.86 -3.92 -12.31
CA GLY A 288 26.87 -3.53 -11.31
C GLY A 288 25.85 -2.51 -11.81
N GLN A 289 25.78 -2.25 -13.12
CA GLN A 289 24.78 -1.39 -13.76
C GLN A 289 23.77 -2.26 -14.51
N GLU A 290 22.49 -2.12 -14.17
CA GLU A 290 21.40 -2.87 -14.81
C GLU A 290 21.04 -2.19 -16.14
N PRO A 291 21.18 -2.87 -17.29
CA PRO A 291 20.79 -2.30 -18.58
C PRO A 291 19.29 -1.98 -18.66
N GLU A 292 18.95 -0.80 -19.15
CA GLU A 292 17.57 -0.30 -19.16
C GLU A 292 16.89 -0.36 -20.53
N LYS A 293 17.68 -0.48 -21.61
CA LYS A 293 17.17 -0.38 -22.98
C LYS A 293 17.27 -1.72 -23.71
N ASN A 294 16.46 -1.85 -24.74
CA ASN A 294 16.54 -2.97 -25.66
C ASN A 294 17.76 -2.78 -26.59
N TRP A 295 18.68 -3.75 -26.57
CA TRP A 295 19.95 -3.75 -27.31
C TRP A 295 19.80 -4.33 -28.72
N ILE A 296 18.68 -4.96 -29.08
CA ILE A 296 18.39 -5.44 -30.45
C ILE A 296 18.19 -4.28 -31.43
N ARG A 297 17.83 -3.09 -30.93
CA ARG A 297 17.58 -1.90 -31.76
C ARG A 297 18.67 -0.83 -31.54
N PRO A 298 19.92 -1.05 -32.01
CA PRO A 298 21.05 -0.18 -31.71
C PRO A 298 20.85 1.26 -32.21
N LEU A 299 20.15 1.48 -33.33
CA LEU A 299 19.82 2.82 -33.80
C LEU A 299 18.91 3.58 -32.81
N LYS A 300 17.92 2.91 -32.22
CA LYS A 300 17.07 3.52 -31.18
C LYS A 300 17.85 3.75 -29.89
N LEU A 301 18.78 2.86 -29.56
CA LEU A 301 19.67 3.03 -28.41
C LEU A 301 20.56 4.26 -28.58
N VAL A 302 21.23 4.43 -29.72
CA VAL A 302 22.06 5.60 -30.01
C VAL A 302 21.22 6.88 -30.04
N ALA A 303 20.03 6.83 -30.64
CA ALA A 303 19.09 7.95 -30.65
C ALA A 303 18.62 8.39 -29.25
N SER A 304 18.66 7.48 -28.25
CA SER A 304 18.31 7.81 -26.86
C SER A 304 19.30 8.75 -26.16
N LYS A 305 20.52 8.93 -26.74
CA LYS A 305 21.62 9.73 -26.17
C LYS A 305 22.05 9.32 -24.75
N ASN A 306 21.66 8.13 -24.27
CA ASN A 306 22.14 7.60 -23.00
C ASN A 306 23.57 7.07 -23.16
N VAL A 307 24.55 7.94 -22.90
CA VAL A 307 25.99 7.64 -23.07
C VAL A 307 26.42 6.42 -22.27
N LEU A 308 25.94 6.27 -21.02
CA LEU A 308 26.28 5.13 -20.18
C LEU A 308 25.78 3.83 -20.81
N GLU A 309 24.52 3.78 -21.23
CA GLU A 309 23.92 2.58 -21.84
C GLU A 309 24.62 2.21 -23.18
N ILE A 310 24.98 3.20 -24.00
CA ILE A 310 25.72 2.99 -25.26
C ILE A 310 27.11 2.40 -24.97
N TYR A 311 27.79 2.88 -23.93
CA TYR A 311 29.08 2.34 -23.48
C TYR A 311 28.95 0.91 -22.97
N LEU A 312 27.95 0.63 -22.12
CA LEU A 312 27.66 -0.71 -21.60
C LEU A 312 27.34 -1.70 -22.74
N PHE A 313 26.53 -1.30 -23.71
CA PHE A 313 26.23 -2.09 -24.90
C PHE A 313 27.51 -2.43 -25.69
N SER A 314 28.29 -1.40 -26.04
CA SER A 314 29.45 -1.55 -26.93
C SER A 314 30.55 -2.41 -26.30
N LEU A 315 30.90 -2.12 -25.03
CA LEU A 315 31.89 -2.90 -24.31
C LEU A 315 31.38 -4.28 -23.91
N GLY A 316 30.11 -4.41 -23.52
CA GLY A 316 29.51 -5.68 -23.13
C GLY A 316 29.54 -6.70 -24.25
N ILE A 317 29.14 -6.28 -25.46
CA ILE A 317 29.19 -7.15 -26.66
C ILE A 317 30.63 -7.50 -27.02
N MET A 318 31.53 -6.51 -27.07
CA MET A 318 32.93 -6.74 -27.40
C MET A 318 33.58 -7.71 -26.39
N PHE A 319 33.37 -7.48 -25.09
CA PHE A 319 33.86 -8.33 -24.02
C PHE A 319 33.36 -9.77 -24.15
N PHE A 320 32.05 -9.95 -24.36
CA PHE A 320 31.45 -11.27 -24.52
C PHE A 320 32.01 -12.00 -25.73
N ILE A 321 32.05 -11.35 -26.90
CA ILE A 321 32.51 -11.97 -28.16
C ILE A 321 33.99 -12.36 -28.04
N ILE A 322 34.85 -11.47 -27.53
CA ILE A 322 36.28 -11.77 -27.33
C ILE A 322 36.44 -12.93 -26.35
N GLY A 323 35.75 -12.88 -25.20
CA GLY A 323 35.79 -13.94 -24.20
C GLY A 323 35.36 -15.29 -24.75
N PHE A 324 34.27 -15.31 -25.54
CA PHE A 324 33.75 -16.52 -26.17
C PHE A 324 34.70 -17.10 -27.22
N ILE A 325 35.22 -16.26 -28.13
CA ILE A 325 36.18 -16.69 -29.16
C ILE A 325 37.44 -17.26 -28.51
N LEU A 326 37.98 -16.57 -27.49
CA LEU A 326 39.15 -17.06 -26.77
C LEU A 326 38.86 -18.36 -26.01
N ALA A 327 37.69 -18.51 -25.39
CA ALA A 327 37.31 -19.75 -24.72
C ALA A 327 37.25 -20.94 -25.69
N LEU A 328 36.67 -20.75 -26.89
CA LEU A 328 36.65 -21.78 -27.94
C LEU A 328 38.06 -22.11 -28.46
N LYS A 329 38.90 -21.08 -28.61
CA LYS A 329 40.30 -21.26 -29.01
C LYS A 329 41.07 -22.08 -27.98
N GLU A 330 41.00 -21.70 -26.70
CA GLU A 330 41.66 -22.44 -25.62
C GLU A 330 41.10 -23.87 -25.51
N LEU A 331 39.80 -24.09 -25.71
CA LEU A 331 39.22 -25.44 -25.70
C LEU A 331 39.83 -26.36 -26.78
N LYS A 332 40.10 -25.79 -27.96
CA LYS A 332 40.73 -26.51 -29.08
C LYS A 332 42.21 -26.78 -28.81
N GLU A 333 42.93 -25.80 -28.27
CA GLU A 333 44.39 -25.83 -28.11
C GLU A 333 44.87 -26.46 -26.80
N GLU A 334 44.04 -26.50 -25.76
CA GLU A 334 44.43 -26.96 -24.41
C GLU A 334 44.78 -28.45 -24.41
N LYS A 335 45.95 -28.75 -23.86
CA LYS A 335 46.54 -30.09 -23.75
C LYS A 335 46.40 -30.66 -22.34
N ASN A 336 46.35 -29.80 -21.32
CA ASN A 336 46.13 -30.24 -19.95
C ASN A 336 44.70 -30.76 -19.82
N LYS A 337 44.58 -32.06 -19.52
CA LYS A 337 43.30 -32.76 -19.42
C LYS A 337 42.32 -32.11 -18.45
N GLN A 338 42.78 -31.75 -17.25
CA GLN A 338 41.93 -31.13 -16.23
C GLN A 338 41.37 -29.78 -16.71
N LYS A 339 42.24 -28.96 -17.31
CA LYS A 339 41.83 -27.66 -17.87
C LYS A 339 40.87 -27.82 -19.04
N LYS A 340 41.12 -28.81 -19.90
CA LYS A 340 40.26 -29.12 -21.05
C LYS A 340 38.88 -29.59 -20.61
N GLU A 341 38.79 -30.48 -19.63
CA GLU A 341 37.52 -30.93 -19.04
C GLU A 341 36.74 -29.76 -18.41
N PHE A 342 37.43 -28.80 -17.77
CA PHE A 342 36.81 -27.55 -17.29
C PHE A 342 36.23 -26.72 -18.44
N LEU A 343 37.01 -26.45 -19.49
CA LEU A 343 36.55 -25.68 -20.64
C LEU A 343 35.37 -26.36 -21.34
N MET A 344 35.42 -27.69 -21.52
CA MET A 344 34.31 -28.48 -22.07
C MET A 344 33.03 -28.29 -21.26
N LEU A 345 33.11 -28.39 -19.93
CA LEU A 345 31.95 -28.22 -19.06
C LEU A 345 31.35 -26.81 -19.17
N ILE A 346 32.19 -25.77 -19.10
CA ILE A 346 31.77 -24.37 -19.17
C ILE A 346 31.15 -24.03 -20.54
N THR A 347 31.75 -24.50 -21.64
CA THR A 347 31.17 -24.33 -22.97
C THR A 347 29.86 -25.10 -23.09
N PHE A 348 29.79 -26.34 -22.60
CA PHE A 348 28.58 -27.16 -22.68
C PHE A 348 27.40 -26.54 -21.92
N ILE A 349 27.58 -26.11 -20.67
CA ILE A 349 26.50 -25.45 -19.91
C ILE A 349 26.07 -24.13 -20.55
N THR A 350 27.00 -23.37 -21.11
CA THR A 350 26.70 -22.10 -21.79
C THR A 350 25.87 -22.35 -23.05
N SER A 351 26.28 -23.28 -23.91
CA SER A 351 25.56 -23.64 -25.13
C SER A 351 24.20 -24.27 -24.83
N LEU A 352 24.12 -25.15 -23.83
CA LEU A 352 22.88 -25.79 -23.44
C LEU A 352 21.89 -24.80 -22.84
N SER A 353 22.37 -23.83 -22.04
CA SER A 353 21.52 -22.76 -21.50
C SER A 353 20.99 -21.84 -22.60
N PHE A 354 21.82 -21.48 -23.58
CA PHE A 354 21.38 -20.72 -24.76
C PHE A 354 20.26 -21.46 -25.49
N ILE A 355 20.46 -22.75 -25.81
CA ILE A 355 19.43 -23.56 -26.47
C ILE A 355 18.14 -23.65 -25.63
N LEU A 356 18.26 -23.82 -24.31
CA LEU A 356 17.13 -23.92 -23.39
C LEU A 356 16.34 -22.60 -23.24
N PHE A 357 17.00 -21.47 -23.45
CA PHE A 357 16.40 -20.14 -23.34
C PHE A 357 15.72 -19.68 -24.62
N LEU A 358 16.09 -20.20 -25.81
CA LEU A 358 15.45 -19.86 -27.09
C LEU A 358 13.91 -19.99 -27.10
N PRO A 359 13.29 -21.06 -26.57
CA PRO A 359 11.83 -21.20 -26.61
C PRO A 359 11.10 -20.20 -25.70
N ILE A 360 11.79 -19.65 -24.70
CA ILE A 360 11.24 -18.74 -23.68
C ILE A 360 11.83 -17.33 -23.77
N ALA A 361 12.50 -16.98 -24.87
CA ALA A 361 13.31 -15.76 -24.99
C ALA A 361 12.55 -14.46 -24.69
N LYS A 362 11.23 -14.42 -24.93
CA LYS A 362 10.36 -13.27 -24.65
C LYS A 362 10.01 -13.10 -23.16
N GLU A 363 10.02 -14.20 -22.41
CA GLU A 363 9.73 -14.24 -20.97
C GLU A 363 11.00 -14.04 -20.12
N LEU A 364 12.17 -14.08 -20.77
CA LEU A 364 13.45 -13.89 -20.09
C LEU A 364 13.55 -12.50 -19.48
N ASN A 365 14.29 -12.45 -18.39
CA ASN A 365 14.77 -11.22 -17.80
C ASN A 365 16.13 -11.49 -17.14
N LEU A 366 16.82 -10.44 -16.70
CA LEU A 366 18.20 -10.53 -16.20
C LEU A 366 18.37 -11.42 -14.96
N ARG A 367 17.29 -11.76 -14.25
CA ARG A 367 17.34 -12.66 -13.09
C ARG A 367 17.61 -14.11 -13.49
N PHE A 368 17.23 -14.53 -14.71
CA PHE A 368 17.49 -15.88 -15.24
C PHE A 368 18.99 -16.17 -15.41
N PHE A 369 19.80 -15.12 -15.56
CA PHE A 369 21.25 -15.22 -15.74
C PHE A 369 22.01 -15.62 -14.48
N MET A 370 21.33 -15.77 -13.34
CA MET A 370 21.93 -16.29 -12.12
C MET A 370 22.50 -17.70 -12.29
N ILE A 371 21.92 -18.50 -13.19
CA ILE A 371 22.41 -19.84 -13.56
C ILE A 371 23.72 -19.78 -14.37
N LEU A 372 24.04 -18.63 -14.95
CA LEU A 372 25.26 -18.37 -15.71
C LEU A 372 26.15 -17.31 -15.04
N ILE A 373 25.96 -17.07 -13.75
CA ILE A 373 26.67 -16.01 -13.02
C ILE A 373 28.19 -16.16 -13.05
N PHE A 374 28.73 -17.38 -13.26
CA PHE A 374 30.17 -17.62 -13.37
C PHE A 374 30.76 -17.16 -14.72
N LEU A 375 29.96 -17.11 -15.78
CA LEU A 375 30.40 -16.90 -17.16
C LEU A 375 31.18 -15.59 -17.38
N PRO A 376 30.69 -14.41 -16.92
CA PRO A 376 31.43 -13.16 -17.12
C PRO A 376 32.82 -13.17 -16.48
N PHE A 377 32.94 -13.76 -15.29
CA PHE A 377 34.22 -13.88 -14.60
C PHE A 377 35.15 -14.88 -15.30
N PHE A 378 34.60 -15.96 -15.87
CA PHE A 378 35.36 -16.87 -16.72
C PHE A 378 35.92 -16.16 -17.95
N PHE A 379 35.12 -15.38 -18.67
CA PHE A 379 35.58 -14.59 -19.80
C PHE A 379 36.65 -13.56 -19.40
N PHE A 380 36.46 -12.87 -18.26
CA PHE A 380 37.49 -11.97 -17.73
C PHE A 380 38.81 -12.71 -17.51
N GLY A 381 38.76 -13.91 -16.92
CA GLY A 381 39.95 -14.74 -16.68
C GLY A 381 40.64 -15.18 -17.96
N VAL A 382 39.89 -15.65 -18.97
CA VAL A 382 40.47 -16.08 -20.25
C VAL A 382 41.10 -14.91 -21.00
N ILE A 383 40.45 -13.73 -20.99
CA ILE A 383 41.01 -12.50 -21.57
C ILE A 383 42.30 -12.10 -20.84
N ALA A 384 42.32 -12.16 -19.51
CA ALA A 384 43.52 -11.87 -18.72
C ALA A 384 44.67 -12.83 -19.05
N ASP A 385 44.42 -14.14 -19.11
CA ASP A 385 45.41 -15.15 -19.49
C ASP A 385 45.93 -14.93 -20.92
N PHE A 386 45.08 -14.52 -21.85
CA PHE A 386 45.50 -14.14 -23.21
C PHE A 386 46.46 -12.93 -23.20
N ILE A 387 46.16 -11.89 -22.42
CA ILE A 387 47.02 -10.71 -22.28
C ILE A 387 48.36 -11.10 -21.65
N PHE A 388 48.38 -12.01 -20.66
CA PHE A 388 49.62 -12.50 -20.05
C PHE A 388 50.53 -13.25 -21.02
N LYS A 389 49.99 -13.85 -22.08
CA LYS A 389 50.77 -14.48 -23.16
C LYS A 389 51.36 -13.45 -24.13
N LYS A 390 50.85 -12.22 -24.18
CA LYS A 390 51.23 -11.18 -25.16
C LYS A 390 52.09 -10.06 -24.59
N VAL A 391 51.96 -9.78 -23.30
CA VAL A 391 52.64 -8.67 -22.60
C VAL A 391 53.46 -9.24 -21.43
N ASN A 392 54.43 -8.48 -20.91
CA ASN A 392 55.17 -8.86 -19.71
C ASN A 392 54.20 -9.29 -18.59
N ARG A 393 54.32 -10.55 -18.15
CA ARG A 393 53.35 -11.17 -17.24
C ARG A 393 53.18 -10.43 -15.91
N LYS A 394 54.25 -9.88 -15.33
CA LYS A 394 54.15 -9.14 -14.06
C LYS A 394 53.39 -7.84 -14.25
N PHE A 395 53.73 -7.09 -15.31
CA PHE A 395 53.08 -5.83 -15.65
C PHE A 395 51.60 -6.05 -16.02
N ALA A 396 51.31 -7.04 -16.87
CA ALA A 396 49.96 -7.38 -17.26
C ALA A 396 49.12 -7.85 -16.06
N PHE A 397 49.69 -8.64 -15.15
CA PHE A 397 49.00 -9.05 -13.93
C PHE A 397 48.67 -7.85 -13.04
N LEU A 398 49.58 -6.89 -12.88
CA LEU A 398 49.33 -5.64 -12.16
C LEU A 398 48.16 -4.86 -12.79
N LEU A 399 48.13 -4.71 -14.12
CA LEU A 399 47.02 -4.04 -14.81
C LEU A 399 45.68 -4.76 -14.60
N VAL A 400 45.68 -6.09 -14.64
CA VAL A 400 44.46 -6.89 -14.38
C VAL A 400 43.97 -6.71 -12.94
N VAL A 401 44.87 -6.62 -11.96
CA VAL A 401 44.51 -6.32 -10.56
C VAL A 401 43.94 -4.91 -10.43
N ILE A 402 44.57 -3.89 -11.04
CA ILE A 402 44.07 -2.51 -11.01
C ILE A 402 42.67 -2.42 -11.64
N LEU A 403 42.48 -3.07 -12.80
CA LEU A 403 41.18 -3.14 -13.46
C LEU A 403 40.14 -3.82 -12.57
N ALA A 404 40.49 -4.96 -11.97
CA ALA A 404 39.58 -5.69 -11.09
C ALA A 404 39.20 -4.87 -9.85
N LEU A 405 40.14 -4.12 -9.27
CA LEU A 405 39.86 -3.20 -8.16
C LEU A 405 38.92 -2.06 -8.61
N GLY A 406 39.14 -1.45 -9.77
CA GLY A 406 38.25 -0.42 -10.32
C GLY A 406 36.82 -0.94 -10.53
N VAL A 407 36.69 -2.15 -11.10
CA VAL A 407 35.38 -2.82 -11.27
C VAL A 407 34.74 -3.14 -9.91
N SER A 408 35.52 -3.61 -8.93
CA SER A 408 35.02 -3.88 -7.57
C SER A 408 34.51 -2.61 -6.89
N ILE A 409 35.24 -1.49 -7.03
CA ILE A 409 34.83 -0.18 -6.50
C ILE A 409 33.53 0.29 -7.16
N ALA A 410 33.38 0.12 -8.48
CA ALA A 410 32.15 0.48 -9.18
C ALA A 410 30.93 -0.31 -8.66
N ASN A 411 31.09 -1.62 -8.43
CA ASN A 411 30.02 -2.43 -7.85
C ASN A 411 29.70 -2.05 -6.39
N ILE A 412 30.72 -1.77 -5.58
CA ILE A 412 30.51 -1.30 -4.20
C ILE A 412 29.80 0.06 -4.20
N SER A 413 30.07 0.92 -5.18
CA SER A 413 29.33 2.18 -5.38
C SER A 413 27.85 1.91 -5.70
N SER A 414 27.53 0.98 -6.61
CA SER A 414 26.15 0.56 -6.88
C SER A 414 25.46 -0.01 -5.63
N TYR A 415 26.18 -0.82 -4.85
CA TYR A 415 25.69 -1.33 -3.57
C TYR A 415 25.33 -0.19 -2.61
N LYS A 416 26.24 0.77 -2.39
CA LYS A 416 25.99 1.92 -1.51
C LYS A 416 24.79 2.74 -1.96
N LYS A 417 24.67 3.05 -3.25
CA LYS A 417 23.52 3.79 -3.80
C LYS A 417 22.17 3.09 -3.58
N THR A 418 22.17 1.77 -3.48
CA THR A 418 20.96 0.95 -3.32
C THR A 418 20.60 0.70 -1.86
N TYR A 419 21.60 0.51 -0.99
CA TYR A 419 21.38 0.09 0.40
C TYR A 419 21.60 1.20 1.43
N ASP A 420 22.02 2.40 1.02
CA ASP A 420 21.85 3.62 1.82
C ASP A 420 20.42 4.13 1.65
N LEU A 421 19.49 3.63 2.47
CA LEU A 421 18.07 3.97 2.37
C LEU A 421 17.76 5.37 2.92
N GLU A 422 18.63 5.93 3.77
CA GLU A 422 18.51 7.31 4.26
C GLU A 422 18.79 8.33 3.15
N ASN A 423 19.85 8.08 2.38
CA ASN A 423 20.24 8.89 1.23
C ASN A 423 20.07 8.11 -0.07
N TYR A 424 18.87 7.56 -0.28
CA TYR A 424 18.59 6.70 -1.43
C TYR A 424 18.79 7.42 -2.76
N GLN A 425 19.75 6.93 -3.56
CA GLN A 425 20.16 7.54 -4.83
C GLN A 425 19.88 6.64 -6.05
N ALA A 426 19.50 5.38 -5.82
CA ALA A 426 19.14 4.46 -6.88
C ALA A 426 17.70 4.69 -7.34
N LYS A 427 17.34 4.15 -8.51
CA LYS A 427 15.94 4.11 -8.92
C LYS A 427 15.18 3.15 -8.02
N GLU A 428 13.93 3.47 -7.71
CA GLU A 428 12.93 2.65 -7.04
C GLU A 428 13.03 1.14 -7.37
N SER A 429 13.06 0.82 -8.67
CA SER A 429 13.08 -0.54 -9.22
C SER A 429 14.37 -1.32 -8.92
N VAL A 430 15.46 -0.63 -8.58
CA VAL A 430 16.76 -1.25 -8.30
C VAL A 430 16.73 -1.96 -6.95
N TYR A 431 16.23 -1.32 -5.89
CA TYR A 431 15.98 -2.02 -4.63
C TYR A 431 14.85 -3.03 -4.80
N GLY A 432 13.79 -2.68 -5.53
CA GLY A 432 12.74 -3.61 -5.99
C GLY A 432 11.72 -4.01 -4.92
N GLY A 433 11.40 -3.10 -3.99
CA GLY A 433 10.43 -3.33 -2.93
C GLY A 433 10.62 -2.46 -1.69
N ILE A 434 10.04 -2.91 -0.58
CA ILE A 434 10.23 -2.35 0.76
C ILE A 434 11.26 -3.17 1.55
N SER A 435 12.06 -2.50 2.39
CA SER A 435 12.94 -3.19 3.34
C SER A 435 12.19 -3.59 4.60
N LEU A 436 12.67 -4.62 5.29
CA LEU A 436 12.07 -5.08 6.54
C LEU A 436 12.13 -3.99 7.63
N GLY A 437 13.19 -3.18 7.65
CA GLY A 437 13.33 -2.04 8.56
C GLY A 437 12.29 -0.95 8.27
N GLU A 438 12.08 -0.58 7.01
CA GLU A 438 11.00 0.35 6.61
C GLU A 438 9.62 -0.20 6.99
N ALA A 439 9.34 -1.47 6.68
CA ALA A 439 8.06 -2.09 7.01
C ALA A 439 7.80 -2.12 8.52
N LYS A 440 8.82 -2.48 9.33
CA LYS A 440 8.76 -2.45 10.80
C LYS A 440 8.56 -1.03 11.32
N GLY A 441 9.28 -0.04 10.78
CA GLY A 441 9.18 1.36 11.16
C GLY A 441 7.79 1.95 10.89
N ILE A 442 7.26 1.73 9.69
CA ILE A 442 5.90 2.13 9.31
C ILE A 442 4.86 1.46 10.22
N SER A 443 4.97 0.14 10.42
CA SER A 443 4.03 -0.60 11.27
C SER A 443 4.06 -0.10 12.72
N LYS A 444 5.25 0.21 13.25
CA LYS A 444 5.42 0.80 14.58
C LYS A 444 4.78 2.19 14.69
N PHE A 445 4.91 3.03 13.66
CA PHE A 445 4.25 4.34 13.61
C PHE A 445 2.73 4.20 13.62
N ILE A 446 2.20 3.30 12.78
CA ILE A 446 0.76 2.99 12.73
C ILE A 446 0.28 2.51 14.09
N SER A 447 0.94 1.49 14.65
CA SER A 447 0.64 0.91 15.96
C SER A 447 0.61 1.97 17.07
N SER A 448 1.66 2.79 17.16
CA SER A 448 1.76 3.85 18.17
C SER A 448 0.70 4.94 17.98
N SER A 449 0.36 5.27 16.73
CA SER A 449 -0.65 6.28 16.42
C SER A 449 -2.05 5.77 16.73
N SER A 450 -2.36 4.52 16.39
CA SER A 450 -3.64 3.87 16.72
C SER A 450 -3.83 3.74 18.23
N GLN A 451 -2.79 3.37 18.98
CA GLN A 451 -2.86 3.30 20.44
C GLN A 451 -3.13 4.67 21.10
N LYS A 452 -2.58 5.75 20.54
CA LYS A 452 -2.84 7.13 21.01
C LYS A 452 -4.24 7.64 20.66
N ASN A 453 -4.94 6.99 19.72
CA ASN A 453 -6.26 7.37 19.23
C ASN A 453 -7.17 6.15 19.22
N SER A 454 -7.31 5.51 20.40
CA SER A 454 -7.99 4.23 20.56
C SER A 454 -9.49 4.28 20.24
N ASP A 455 -10.06 5.48 20.19
CA ASP A 455 -11.43 5.80 19.81
C ASP A 455 -11.64 5.81 18.28
N MET A 456 -10.56 5.81 17.49
CA MET A 456 -10.60 5.85 16.04
C MET A 456 -10.20 4.51 15.43
N LYS A 457 -10.89 4.08 14.37
CA LYS A 457 -10.57 2.83 13.68
C LYS A 457 -9.47 3.05 12.63
N PRO A 458 -8.37 2.26 12.61
CA PRO A 458 -7.27 2.47 11.68
C PRO A 458 -7.56 1.95 10.28
N PHE A 459 -7.33 2.79 9.27
CA PHE A 459 -7.42 2.43 7.85
C PHE A 459 -6.13 2.76 7.11
N LEU A 460 -5.80 1.98 6.08
CA LEU A 460 -4.66 2.21 5.21
C LEU A 460 -5.14 2.62 3.82
N MET A 461 -4.65 3.76 3.31
CA MET A 461 -4.81 4.09 1.90
C MET A 461 -4.06 3.07 1.02
N PRO A 462 -4.49 2.84 -0.24
CA PRO A 462 -3.85 1.86 -1.12
C PRO A 462 -2.33 2.01 -1.17
N PHE A 463 -1.62 0.94 -0.84
CA PHE A 463 -0.16 0.93 -0.77
C PHE A 463 0.41 -0.35 -1.37
N GLU A 464 1.39 -0.22 -2.26
CA GLU A 464 1.97 -1.36 -3.01
C GLU A 464 2.46 -2.49 -2.08
N PHE A 465 2.95 -2.14 -0.89
CA PHE A 465 3.50 -3.09 0.08
C PHE A 465 2.60 -3.31 1.31
N GLU A 466 1.27 -3.14 1.16
CA GLU A 466 0.31 -3.31 2.28
C GLU A 466 0.50 -4.64 3.01
N ARG A 467 0.67 -5.75 2.28
CA ARG A 467 0.79 -7.10 2.84
C ARG A 467 1.96 -7.25 3.82
N SER A 468 3.02 -6.48 3.59
CA SER A 468 4.21 -6.47 4.44
C SER A 468 3.92 -5.75 5.76
N VAL A 469 3.23 -4.62 5.69
CA VAL A 469 2.79 -3.83 6.85
C VAL A 469 1.72 -4.60 7.64
N GLU A 470 0.70 -5.12 6.97
CA GLU A 470 -0.37 -5.93 7.56
C GLU A 470 0.17 -7.16 8.30
N TYR A 471 1.14 -7.87 7.71
CA TYR A 471 1.75 -9.02 8.37
C TYR A 471 2.40 -8.60 9.70
N ILE A 472 3.17 -7.51 9.73
CA ILE A 472 3.83 -7.04 10.96
C ILE A 472 2.79 -6.57 11.98
N LEU A 473 1.81 -5.77 11.57
CA LEU A 473 0.71 -5.31 12.45
C LEU A 473 -0.09 -6.49 13.02
N SER A 474 -0.31 -7.55 12.24
CA SER A 474 -1.02 -8.74 12.71
C SER A 474 -0.28 -9.47 13.84
N LYS A 475 1.06 -9.38 13.88
CA LYS A 475 1.85 -9.91 15.01
C LYS A 475 1.71 -9.07 16.28
N GLU A 476 1.28 -7.82 16.15
CA GLU A 476 0.94 -6.93 17.27
C GLU A 476 -0.57 -6.93 17.59
N ASN A 477 -1.36 -7.82 16.99
CA ASN A 477 -2.83 -7.87 17.10
C ASN A 477 -3.55 -6.60 16.62
N ILE A 478 -2.93 -5.84 15.73
CA ILE A 478 -3.55 -4.68 15.10
C ILE A 478 -4.06 -5.08 13.73
N LYS A 479 -5.38 -5.00 13.55
CA LYS A 479 -6.04 -5.19 12.26
C LYS A 479 -6.22 -3.83 11.62
N ILE A 480 -5.59 -3.62 10.48
CA ILE A 480 -5.78 -2.45 9.63
C ILE A 480 -6.62 -2.86 8.42
N GLU A 481 -7.53 -1.99 7.99
CA GLU A 481 -8.39 -2.25 6.83
C GLU A 481 -8.07 -1.26 5.72
N SER A 482 -8.29 -1.66 4.46
CA SER A 482 -8.13 -0.73 3.33
C SER A 482 -9.20 0.36 3.43
N PHE A 483 -8.80 1.61 3.22
CA PHE A 483 -9.72 2.75 3.27
C PHE A 483 -10.67 2.77 2.07
N SER A 484 -11.96 3.05 2.33
CA SER A 484 -12.98 3.45 1.35
C SER A 484 -13.76 4.67 1.86
N ILE A 485 -14.43 5.41 0.97
CA ILE A 485 -15.26 6.57 1.36
C ILE A 485 -16.33 6.19 2.39
N ASP A 486 -16.90 5.00 2.28
CA ASP A 486 -17.92 4.49 3.22
C ASP A 486 -17.37 4.36 4.66
N ALA A 487 -16.05 4.31 4.83
CA ALA A 487 -15.41 4.24 6.14
C ALA A 487 -15.40 5.58 6.90
N LEU A 488 -15.87 6.69 6.31
CA LEU A 488 -16.01 7.98 6.99
C LEU A 488 -16.97 7.89 8.19
N ASP A 489 -17.95 6.99 8.14
CA ASP A 489 -18.92 6.77 9.21
C ASP A 489 -18.35 5.98 10.41
N GLU A 490 -17.13 5.45 10.29
CA GLU A 490 -16.49 4.60 11.30
C GLU A 490 -15.45 5.33 12.18
N ASN A 491 -15.52 6.67 12.24
CA ASN A 491 -14.54 7.52 12.92
C ASN A 491 -13.08 7.15 12.54
N PRO A 492 -12.69 7.27 11.25
CA PRO A 492 -11.48 6.64 10.76
C PRO A 492 -10.21 7.44 11.09
N LEU A 493 -9.15 6.72 11.48
CA LEU A 493 -7.78 7.20 11.46
C LEU A 493 -7.10 6.65 10.20
N VAL A 494 -6.92 7.49 9.19
CA VAL A 494 -6.47 7.06 7.87
C VAL A 494 -4.96 7.25 7.73
N PHE A 495 -4.24 6.19 7.38
CA PHE A 495 -2.80 6.23 7.15
C PHE A 495 -2.50 6.32 5.66
N LEU A 496 -1.74 7.34 5.28
CA LEU A 496 -1.20 7.54 3.94
C LEU A 496 0.30 7.30 3.97
N ILE A 497 0.79 6.33 3.18
CA ILE A 497 2.22 6.04 3.02
C ILE A 497 2.65 6.51 1.63
N THR A 498 3.68 7.35 1.58
CA THR A 498 4.19 7.95 0.35
C THR A 498 5.69 7.85 0.27
N GLU A 499 6.27 7.91 -0.93
CA GLU A 499 7.70 8.19 -1.07
C GLU A 499 8.01 9.56 -0.48
N LYS A 500 9.14 9.68 0.25
CA LYS A 500 9.57 10.90 0.94
C LYS A 500 9.53 12.16 0.07
N ASN A 501 9.90 12.03 -1.21
CA ASN A 501 9.96 13.16 -2.14
C ASN A 501 8.60 13.55 -2.76
N LYS A 502 7.56 12.74 -2.54
CA LYS A 502 6.21 12.94 -3.08
C LYS A 502 5.20 13.33 -2.00
N THR A 503 5.56 13.22 -0.72
CA THR A 503 4.65 13.39 0.42
C THR A 503 3.84 14.68 0.36
N GLU A 504 4.46 15.82 0.10
CA GLU A 504 3.76 17.11 0.05
C GLU A 504 2.69 17.14 -1.05
N ASN A 505 3.04 16.69 -2.25
CA ASN A 505 2.10 16.63 -3.38
C ASN A 505 0.96 15.63 -3.17
N GLU A 506 1.24 14.50 -2.51
CA GLU A 506 0.21 13.50 -2.21
C GLU A 506 -0.73 13.98 -1.10
N LEU A 507 -0.22 14.64 -0.06
CA LEU A 507 -1.05 15.23 1.01
C LEU A 507 -2.00 16.31 0.47
N LEU A 508 -1.54 17.14 -0.48
CA LEU A 508 -2.36 18.16 -1.11
C LEU A 508 -3.58 17.58 -1.85
N LYS A 509 -3.54 16.32 -2.32
CA LYS A 509 -4.70 15.70 -2.98
C LYS A 509 -5.84 15.41 -2.01
N TYR A 510 -5.54 15.27 -0.72
CA TYR A 510 -6.48 14.90 0.32
C TYR A 510 -6.76 16.05 1.30
N SER A 511 -6.19 17.24 1.07
CA SER A 511 -6.28 18.36 2.01
C SER A 511 -7.68 18.93 2.15
N ASP A 512 -8.58 18.70 1.20
CA ASP A 512 -9.97 19.18 1.28
C ASP A 512 -10.84 18.27 2.16
N GLU A 513 -10.47 17.00 2.29
CA GLU A 513 -11.23 15.96 3.00
C GLU A 513 -10.63 15.64 4.38
N PHE A 514 -9.31 15.80 4.54
CA PHE A 514 -8.59 15.37 5.74
C PHE A 514 -7.66 16.45 6.32
N ASP A 515 -7.50 16.42 7.63
CA ASP A 515 -6.46 17.13 8.37
C ASP A 515 -5.30 16.18 8.73
N LEU A 516 -4.07 16.67 8.63
CA LEU A 516 -2.87 15.95 9.04
C LEU A 516 -2.71 15.99 10.56
N LYS A 517 -2.69 14.82 11.20
CA LYS A 517 -2.53 14.70 12.66
C LYS A 517 -1.08 14.42 13.07
N PHE A 518 -0.46 13.42 12.46
CA PHE A 518 0.93 13.03 12.72
C PHE A 518 1.62 12.64 11.41
N SER A 519 2.93 12.81 11.33
CA SER A 519 3.73 12.31 10.21
C SER A 519 5.13 11.94 10.68
N ASP A 520 5.71 10.91 10.08
CA ASP A 520 7.11 10.54 10.30
C ASP A 520 7.73 9.97 9.01
N THR A 521 9.02 10.21 8.82
CA THR A 521 9.78 9.78 7.64
C THR A 521 10.73 8.65 8.02
N LEU A 522 10.49 7.48 7.43
CA LEU A 522 11.18 6.23 7.67
C LEU A 522 11.95 5.88 6.39
N HIS A 523 13.23 6.26 6.35
CA HIS A 523 14.10 6.08 5.20
C HIS A 523 13.50 6.67 3.90
N ARG A 524 13.03 5.82 2.97
CA ARG A 524 12.47 6.22 1.67
C ARG A 524 10.99 6.61 1.74
N PHE A 525 10.29 6.28 2.82
CA PHE A 525 8.85 6.48 2.93
C PHE A 525 8.49 7.48 4.02
N THR A 526 7.42 8.23 3.83
CA THR A 526 6.77 9.01 4.86
C THR A 526 5.40 8.42 5.13
N VAL A 527 5.09 8.18 6.40
CA VAL A 527 3.78 7.73 6.86
C VAL A 527 3.09 8.88 7.57
N SER A 528 1.87 9.19 7.14
CA SER A 528 1.06 10.29 7.64
C SER A 528 -0.27 9.76 8.17
N ALA A 529 -0.64 10.16 9.37
CA ALA A 529 -1.93 9.88 9.99
C ALA A 529 -2.87 11.06 9.74
N LEU A 530 -4.00 10.78 9.11
CA LEU A 530 -5.00 11.73 8.63
C LEU A 530 -6.32 11.49 9.36
N VAL A 531 -7.06 12.57 9.62
CA VAL A 531 -8.42 12.52 10.19
C VAL A 531 -9.38 13.32 9.31
N PRO A 532 -10.63 12.87 9.12
CA PRO A 532 -11.59 13.63 8.31
C PRO A 532 -11.81 15.04 8.86
N LYS A 533 -11.95 16.02 7.97
CA LYS A 533 -12.31 17.39 8.35
C LYS A 533 -13.73 17.43 8.90
N ASN A 534 -13.93 18.15 10.00
CA ASN A 534 -15.26 18.44 10.54
C ASN A 534 -16.06 19.31 9.55
N GLN A 535 -17.08 18.74 8.89
CA GLN A 535 -17.96 19.49 8.00
C GLN A 535 -18.82 20.48 8.80
N THR A 536 -18.85 21.76 8.38
CA THR A 536 -19.68 22.82 8.98
C THR A 536 -20.92 23.05 8.10
N TYR A 537 -22.13 23.01 8.69
CA TYR A 537 -23.38 23.35 7.99
C TYR A 537 -23.95 24.68 8.46
N LYS A 538 -24.58 25.41 7.54
CA LYS A 538 -25.18 26.71 7.81
C LYS A 538 -26.66 26.73 7.45
N ILE A 539 -27.49 27.18 8.38
CA ILE A 539 -28.94 27.29 8.20
C ILE A 539 -29.37 28.73 8.46
N GLY A 540 -29.98 29.36 7.46
CA GLY A 540 -30.68 30.63 7.66
C GLY A 540 -32.03 30.34 8.32
N PHE A 541 -32.30 30.90 9.49
CA PHE A 541 -33.47 30.55 10.30
C PHE A 541 -34.34 31.77 10.58
N ILE A 542 -35.64 31.66 10.35
CA ILE A 542 -36.64 32.69 10.67
C ILE A 542 -37.94 32.04 11.14
N THR A 543 -38.69 32.65 12.04
CA THR A 543 -39.93 32.09 12.61
C THR A 543 -40.93 33.19 12.93
N ASP A 544 -42.20 32.81 13.10
CA ASP A 544 -43.32 33.67 13.52
C ASP A 544 -43.31 35.02 12.78
N ILE A 545 -43.43 34.95 11.45
CA ILE A 545 -43.46 36.14 10.59
C ILE A 545 -44.82 36.84 10.70
N HIS A 546 -45.89 36.07 10.93
CA HIS A 546 -47.26 36.57 11.10
C HIS A 546 -47.69 37.55 9.99
N ALA A 547 -47.25 37.30 8.76
CA ALA A 547 -47.38 38.32 7.72
C ALA A 547 -48.84 38.59 7.36
N LYS A 548 -49.15 39.87 7.12
CA LYS A 548 -50.46 40.35 6.66
C LYS A 548 -50.29 41.36 5.55
N LEU A 549 -50.85 41.09 4.38
CA LEU A 549 -50.93 42.10 3.32
C LEU A 549 -52.04 43.10 3.63
N LYS A 550 -51.71 44.37 3.40
CA LYS A 550 -52.66 45.47 3.30
C LYS A 550 -53.48 45.36 2.00
N LYS A 551 -54.54 46.18 1.90
CA LYS A 551 -55.41 46.21 0.71
C LYS A 551 -54.66 46.55 -0.59
N ASP A 552 -53.55 47.28 -0.49
CA ASP A 552 -52.67 47.67 -1.60
C ASP A 552 -51.62 46.61 -1.96
N LEU A 553 -51.72 45.39 -1.43
CA LEU A 553 -50.78 44.28 -1.66
C LEU A 553 -49.35 44.55 -1.17
N THR A 554 -49.21 45.38 -0.14
CA THR A 554 -47.92 45.60 0.54
C THR A 554 -47.95 45.06 1.97
N PHE A 555 -46.80 44.58 2.44
CA PHE A 555 -46.61 44.37 3.87
C PHE A 555 -46.53 45.70 4.61
N ASN A 556 -46.62 45.64 5.94
CA ASN A 556 -46.21 46.81 6.72
C ASN A 556 -44.71 47.11 6.42
N PRO A 557 -44.27 48.38 6.45
CA PRO A 557 -42.90 48.74 6.06
C PRO A 557 -41.81 48.02 6.86
N GLN A 558 -42.06 47.75 8.14
CA GLN A 558 -41.15 47.02 9.01
C GLN A 558 -41.01 45.57 8.55
N THR A 559 -42.12 44.89 8.28
CA THR A 559 -42.10 43.51 7.80
C THR A 559 -41.31 43.40 6.51
N LYS A 560 -41.56 44.33 5.59
CA LYS A 560 -40.87 44.37 4.30
C LYS A 560 -39.35 44.57 4.47
N ASP A 561 -38.94 45.53 5.29
CA ASP A 561 -37.52 45.86 5.52
C ASP A 561 -36.75 44.67 6.10
N THR A 562 -37.32 43.99 7.09
CA THR A 562 -36.70 42.83 7.73
C THR A 562 -36.59 41.66 6.75
N LEU A 563 -37.65 41.36 5.99
CA LEU A 563 -37.63 40.28 5.00
C LEU A 563 -36.66 40.56 3.83
N GLU A 564 -36.53 41.83 3.39
CA GLU A 564 -35.54 42.22 2.38
C GLU A 564 -34.12 42.13 2.93
N THR A 565 -33.90 42.59 4.17
CA THR A 565 -32.61 42.50 4.87
C THR A 565 -32.17 41.05 5.05
N PHE A 566 -33.08 40.18 5.49
CA PHE A 566 -32.82 38.75 5.66
C PHE A 566 -32.38 38.12 4.34
N ASN A 567 -33.14 38.30 3.25
CA ASN A 567 -32.80 37.72 1.95
C ASN A 567 -31.46 38.23 1.42
N LEU A 568 -31.19 39.54 1.51
CA LEU A 568 -29.91 40.11 1.12
C LEU A 568 -28.75 39.49 1.91
N LYS A 569 -28.93 39.34 3.22
CA LYS A 569 -27.91 38.76 4.08
C LYS A 569 -27.66 37.29 3.79
N MET A 570 -28.71 36.50 3.59
CA MET A 570 -28.58 35.09 3.21
C MET A 570 -27.87 34.95 1.85
N ASN A 571 -28.26 35.76 0.85
CA ASN A 571 -27.70 35.69 -0.51
C ASN A 571 -26.23 36.16 -0.59
N GLU A 572 -25.89 37.26 0.06
CA GLU A 572 -24.61 37.94 -0.16
C GLU A 572 -23.57 37.68 0.93
N ILE A 573 -23.99 37.45 2.18
CA ILE A 573 -23.10 37.43 3.34
C ILE A 573 -23.01 36.03 3.96
N PHE A 574 -24.12 35.51 4.50
CA PHE A 574 -24.11 34.28 5.28
C PHE A 574 -23.95 33.02 4.41
N LYS A 575 -24.65 33.02 3.26
CA LYS A 575 -24.64 31.96 2.23
C LYS A 575 -24.90 30.57 2.84
N PRO A 576 -26.11 30.32 3.36
CA PRO A 576 -26.43 29.07 4.03
C PRO A 576 -26.55 27.89 3.07
N ASP A 577 -26.50 26.66 3.60
CA ASP A 577 -26.80 25.44 2.83
C ASP A 577 -28.30 25.29 2.56
N LEU A 578 -29.13 25.77 3.48
CA LEU A 578 -30.58 25.87 3.36
C LEU A 578 -31.13 27.01 4.22
N VAL A 579 -32.34 27.46 3.90
CA VAL A 579 -33.11 28.43 4.68
C VAL A 579 -34.39 27.76 5.18
N LEU A 580 -34.71 27.96 6.44
CA LEU A 580 -35.87 27.36 7.08
C LEU A 580 -36.73 28.40 7.80
N GLN A 581 -38.03 28.37 7.48
CA GLN A 581 -39.08 29.12 8.16
C GLN A 581 -39.78 28.19 9.16
N ASN A 582 -39.78 28.53 10.45
CA ASN A 582 -40.18 27.62 11.53
C ASN A 582 -41.63 27.82 12.07
N GLY A 583 -42.61 28.00 11.18
CA GLY A 583 -44.03 28.09 11.53
C GLY A 583 -44.53 29.50 11.77
N ASP A 584 -45.86 29.67 11.70
CA ASP A 584 -46.57 30.95 11.71
C ASP A 584 -46.06 31.88 10.60
N PHE A 585 -46.05 31.34 9.38
CA PHE A 585 -45.61 32.04 8.17
C PHE A 585 -46.56 33.21 7.86
N ILE A 586 -47.86 32.97 7.98
CA ILE A 586 -48.92 33.96 7.94
C ILE A 586 -49.68 33.98 9.27
N ASP A 587 -50.37 35.08 9.59
CA ASP A 587 -51.11 35.20 10.87
C ASP A 587 -52.49 34.50 10.86
N GLY A 588 -53.12 34.39 9.70
CA GLY A 588 -54.41 33.71 9.45
C GLY A 588 -55.65 34.25 10.20
N THR A 589 -55.49 34.99 11.29
CA THR A 589 -56.58 35.34 12.22
C THR A 589 -57.53 36.34 11.58
N ASN A 590 -58.82 36.01 11.50
CA ASN A 590 -59.85 36.78 10.77
C ASN A 590 -59.54 36.97 9.26
N ARG A 591 -58.78 36.04 8.66
CA ARG A 591 -58.31 36.11 7.26
C ARG A 591 -58.53 34.83 6.46
N GLU A 592 -59.62 34.12 6.73
CA GLU A 592 -59.96 32.87 6.03
C GLU A 592 -59.98 33.00 4.49
N GLY A 593 -59.60 31.91 3.82
CA GLY A 593 -59.70 31.74 2.38
C GLY A 593 -58.74 32.64 1.59
N GLU A 594 -59.26 33.38 0.61
CA GLU A 594 -58.46 34.13 -0.36
C GLU A 594 -57.53 35.19 0.24
N LYS A 595 -57.80 35.69 1.45
CA LYS A 595 -56.89 36.62 2.12
C LYS A 595 -55.60 35.92 2.56
N SER A 596 -55.72 34.78 3.22
CA SER A 596 -54.57 33.97 3.66
C SER A 596 -53.84 33.32 2.49
N LEU A 597 -54.56 32.84 1.46
CA LEU A 597 -53.95 32.32 0.23
C LEU A 597 -53.09 33.38 -0.47
N ARG A 598 -53.53 34.64 -0.43
CA ARG A 598 -52.76 35.75 -0.98
C ARG A 598 -51.52 36.07 -0.14
N ASP A 599 -51.65 36.08 1.19
CA ASP A 599 -50.54 36.34 2.10
C ASP A 599 -49.42 35.29 1.91
N ILE A 600 -49.76 33.99 1.90
CA ILE A 600 -48.79 32.90 1.73
C ILE A 600 -48.13 32.93 0.34
N ARG A 601 -48.91 33.14 -0.74
CA ARG A 601 -48.36 33.24 -2.11
C ARG A 601 -47.34 34.36 -2.24
N TYR A 602 -47.62 35.51 -1.64
CA TYR A 602 -46.72 36.65 -1.70
C TYR A 602 -45.42 36.39 -0.93
N LEU A 603 -45.50 35.78 0.28
CA LEU A 603 -44.30 35.38 1.01
C LEU A 603 -43.51 34.32 0.26
N THR A 604 -44.14 33.28 -0.27
CA THR A 604 -43.48 32.25 -1.08
C THR A 604 -42.76 32.88 -2.29
N GLN A 605 -43.37 33.87 -2.94
CA GLN A 605 -42.72 34.64 -4.01
C GLN A 605 -41.57 35.52 -3.51
N HIS A 606 -41.64 36.04 -2.28
CA HIS A 606 -40.54 36.80 -1.69
C HIS A 606 -39.33 35.92 -1.41
N PHE A 607 -39.55 34.75 -0.80
CA PHE A 607 -38.50 33.78 -0.48
C PHE A 607 -37.97 33.03 -1.70
N SER A 608 -38.70 32.97 -2.82
CA SER A 608 -38.17 32.42 -4.08
C SER A 608 -37.01 33.23 -4.69
N LYS A 609 -36.71 34.41 -4.14
CA LYS A 609 -35.54 35.23 -4.48
C LYS A 609 -34.24 34.76 -3.78
N LEU A 610 -34.32 33.81 -2.87
CA LEU A 610 -33.15 33.20 -2.25
C LEU A 610 -32.40 32.33 -3.25
N ASN A 611 -31.07 32.36 -3.18
CA ASN A 611 -30.19 31.49 -3.98
C ASN A 611 -30.07 30.06 -3.40
N PHE A 612 -30.75 29.79 -2.28
CA PHE A 612 -30.61 28.57 -1.49
C PHE A 612 -31.99 27.91 -1.27
N PRO A 613 -32.04 26.58 -1.07
CA PRO A 613 -33.29 25.86 -0.80
C PRO A 613 -34.05 26.46 0.40
N PHE A 614 -35.35 26.64 0.25
CA PHE A 614 -36.24 27.22 1.27
C PHE A 614 -37.29 26.20 1.71
N TYR A 615 -37.44 26.04 3.02
CA TYR A 615 -38.29 25.04 3.66
C TYR A 615 -39.21 25.69 4.70
N ASN A 616 -40.40 25.12 4.91
CA ASN A 616 -41.41 25.66 5.82
C ASN A 616 -41.86 24.61 6.83
N VAL A 617 -42.02 25.04 8.07
CA VAL A 617 -42.68 24.29 9.14
C VAL A 617 -44.09 24.83 9.30
N LEU A 618 -45.07 23.96 9.57
CA LEU A 618 -46.45 24.37 9.78
C LEU A 618 -46.64 24.96 11.18
N GLY A 619 -47.22 26.17 11.28
CA GLY A 619 -47.68 26.75 12.55
C GLY A 619 -49.20 26.81 12.68
N ASN A 620 -49.71 27.09 13.88
CA ASN A 620 -51.16 27.22 14.10
C ASN A 620 -51.76 28.42 13.37
N HIS A 621 -51.05 29.55 13.29
CA HIS A 621 -51.59 30.73 12.64
C HIS A 621 -51.77 30.55 11.14
N ASP A 622 -50.97 29.68 10.51
CA ASP A 622 -51.19 29.27 9.13
C ASP A 622 -52.56 28.61 8.97
N LEU A 623 -52.95 27.75 9.92
CA LEU A 623 -54.20 26.99 9.90
C LEU A 623 -55.44 27.81 10.31
N ARG A 624 -55.28 28.97 10.95
CA ARG A 624 -56.41 29.88 11.25
C ARG A 624 -57.04 30.49 9.99
N GLY A 625 -56.27 30.53 8.89
CA GLY A 625 -56.71 31.13 7.64
C GLY A 625 -56.75 30.17 6.45
N LEU A 626 -56.03 29.05 6.54
CA LEU A 626 -55.89 28.03 5.50
C LEU A 626 -56.25 26.65 6.04
N THR A 627 -56.80 25.80 5.18
CA THR A 627 -56.80 24.36 5.44
C THR A 627 -55.39 23.78 5.30
N LYS A 628 -55.11 22.67 5.99
CA LYS A 628 -53.83 21.94 5.85
C LYS A 628 -53.53 21.58 4.39
N GLN A 629 -54.55 21.20 3.60
CA GLN A 629 -54.39 20.94 2.17
C GLN A 629 -53.97 22.18 1.37
N GLN A 630 -54.57 23.34 1.67
CA GLN A 630 -54.18 24.60 1.03
C GLN A 630 -52.74 24.99 1.37
N TRP A 631 -52.33 24.83 2.64
CA TRP A 631 -50.94 25.07 3.04
C TRP A 631 -49.96 24.15 2.31
N LEU A 632 -50.25 22.84 2.21
CA LEU A 632 -49.43 21.87 1.48
C LEU A 632 -49.31 22.23 -0.01
N GLN A 633 -50.41 22.67 -0.64
CA GLN A 633 -50.41 23.08 -2.04
C GLN A 633 -49.54 24.33 -2.28
N GLU A 634 -49.66 25.35 -1.43
CA GLU A 634 -48.93 26.61 -1.60
C GLU A 634 -47.45 26.49 -1.23
N THR A 635 -47.10 25.59 -0.30
CA THR A 635 -45.70 25.27 0.07
C THR A 635 -45.07 24.20 -0.82
N LYS A 636 -45.87 23.50 -1.63
CA LYS A 636 -45.46 22.36 -2.50
C LYS A 636 -44.89 21.17 -1.71
N LEU A 637 -45.34 20.98 -0.48
CA LEU A 637 -44.96 19.86 0.37
C LEU A 637 -45.99 18.73 0.23
N GLU A 638 -45.53 17.47 0.25
CA GLU A 638 -46.43 16.31 0.20
C GLU A 638 -47.09 16.03 1.55
N LYS A 639 -46.40 16.36 2.65
CA LYS A 639 -46.82 16.14 4.04
C LYS A 639 -46.39 17.31 4.92
N PRO A 640 -47.06 17.55 6.06
CA PRO A 640 -46.71 18.64 6.97
C PRO A 640 -45.45 18.32 7.81
N TYR A 641 -44.98 17.08 7.77
CA TYR A 641 -43.73 16.62 8.33
C TYR A 641 -42.92 15.89 7.25
N TYR A 642 -41.60 16.06 7.27
CA TYR A 642 -40.68 15.52 6.26
C TYR A 642 -39.23 15.60 6.76
N HIS A 643 -38.29 14.96 6.08
CA HIS A 643 -36.86 15.09 6.36
C HIS A 643 -36.12 15.70 5.16
N ILE A 644 -34.98 16.32 5.42
CA ILE A 644 -34.07 16.89 4.43
C ILE A 644 -32.70 16.27 4.69
N GLU A 645 -32.12 15.64 3.67
CA GLU A 645 -30.77 15.08 3.74
C GLU A 645 -29.78 16.00 3.01
N LYS A 646 -28.69 16.33 3.70
CA LYS A 646 -27.59 17.11 3.14
C LYS A 646 -26.26 16.53 3.62
N GLN A 647 -25.59 15.76 2.76
CA GLN A 647 -24.31 15.10 3.08
C GLN A 647 -24.43 14.24 4.35
N ASN A 648 -23.77 14.60 5.46
CA ASN A 648 -23.84 13.85 6.72
C ASN A 648 -24.80 14.45 7.78
N LEU A 649 -25.69 15.37 7.37
CA LEU A 649 -26.74 15.96 8.20
C LEU A 649 -28.14 15.58 7.71
N SER A 650 -28.97 15.07 8.62
CA SER A 650 -30.42 14.90 8.46
C SER A 650 -31.17 15.92 9.30
N ALA A 651 -31.99 16.74 8.64
CA ALA A 651 -32.88 17.70 9.28
C ALA A 651 -34.33 17.21 9.21
N TYR A 652 -35.00 17.09 10.36
CA TYR A 652 -36.37 16.59 10.45
C TYR A 652 -37.31 17.72 10.78
N VAL A 653 -38.34 17.90 9.96
CA VAL A 653 -39.42 18.86 10.16
C VAL A 653 -40.62 18.11 10.71
N LEU A 654 -41.09 18.52 11.88
CA LEU A 654 -42.27 17.96 12.54
C LEU A 654 -43.44 18.95 12.50
N SER A 655 -44.65 18.41 12.44
CA SER A 655 -45.89 19.18 12.54
C SER A 655 -46.53 18.94 13.88
N GLY A 656 -46.66 19.99 14.70
CA GLY A 656 -47.40 19.96 15.97
C GLY A 656 -48.90 20.22 15.84
N ASN A 657 -49.42 20.18 14.62
CA ASN A 657 -50.85 20.26 14.28
C ASN A 657 -51.18 19.09 13.34
N ASP A 658 -50.83 17.86 13.71
CA ASP A 658 -50.81 16.75 12.76
C ASP A 658 -52.18 16.11 12.52
N THR A 659 -53.03 16.01 13.55
CA THR A 659 -54.40 15.48 13.35
C THR A 659 -55.29 16.45 12.59
N GLU A 660 -56.33 15.91 11.92
CA GLU A 660 -57.32 16.73 11.22
C GLU A 660 -58.26 17.40 12.23
N ASP A 661 -58.59 18.66 11.95
CA ASP A 661 -59.45 19.50 12.77
C ASP A 661 -60.88 18.95 12.82
N ASN A 662 -61.36 18.63 14.03
CA ASN A 662 -62.73 18.16 14.29
C ASN A 662 -63.65 19.29 14.79
N GLY A 663 -63.24 20.56 14.66
CA GLY A 663 -63.99 21.73 15.10
C GLY A 663 -63.59 22.28 16.47
N ASP A 664 -62.37 21.99 16.92
CA ASP A 664 -61.74 22.60 18.10
C ASP A 664 -60.48 23.33 17.63
N ASP A 665 -60.51 24.67 17.66
CA ASP A 665 -59.52 25.60 17.06
C ASP A 665 -58.07 25.49 17.60
N ASP A 666 -57.74 24.46 18.37
CA ASP A 666 -56.56 24.42 19.25
C ASP A 666 -56.04 22.98 19.53
N ILE A 667 -55.98 22.10 18.52
CA ILE A 667 -55.31 20.79 18.68
C ILE A 667 -53.79 20.94 18.44
N TYR A 668 -53.03 20.74 19.50
CA TYR A 668 -51.57 20.71 19.54
C TYR A 668 -51.14 19.26 19.73
N ASP A 669 -50.71 18.55 18.69
CA ASP A 669 -50.42 17.12 18.80
C ASP A 669 -49.44 16.60 17.74
N ILE A 670 -48.81 15.46 18.06
CA ILE A 670 -48.05 14.63 17.12
C ILE A 670 -48.79 13.31 16.93
N SER A 671 -49.23 13.00 15.70
CA SER A 671 -49.95 11.75 15.47
C SER A 671 -49.06 10.51 15.65
N GLU A 672 -49.67 9.38 16.00
CA GLU A 672 -48.97 8.08 16.02
C GLU A 672 -48.30 7.73 14.69
N SER A 673 -48.87 8.20 13.58
CA SER A 673 -48.30 7.97 12.25
C SER A 673 -46.98 8.74 12.07
N GLN A 674 -46.90 9.96 12.59
CA GLN A 674 -45.69 10.78 12.58
C GLN A 674 -44.64 10.24 13.55
N PHE A 675 -45.02 9.78 14.74
CA PHE A 675 -44.08 9.10 15.65
C PHE A 675 -43.47 7.84 15.02
N LYS A 676 -44.27 6.99 14.38
CA LYS A 676 -43.78 5.79 13.69
C LYS A 676 -42.89 6.12 12.50
N TRP A 677 -43.24 7.16 11.75
CA TRP A 677 -42.39 7.66 10.67
C TRP A 677 -41.05 8.14 11.24
N LEU A 678 -41.07 9.00 12.26
CA LEU A 678 -39.85 9.55 12.87
C LEU A 678 -38.94 8.45 13.43
N GLU A 679 -39.48 7.45 14.12
CA GLU A 679 -38.68 6.32 14.64
C GLU A 679 -38.06 5.50 13.50
N LYS A 680 -38.79 5.30 12.41
CA LYS A 680 -38.28 4.59 11.23
C LYS A 680 -37.12 5.36 10.57
N GLU A 681 -37.28 6.67 10.36
CA GLU A 681 -36.23 7.49 9.74
C GLU A 681 -35.01 7.65 10.67
N PHE A 682 -35.22 7.81 11.98
CA PHE A 682 -34.10 7.82 12.93
C PHE A 682 -33.33 6.50 12.94
N ALA A 683 -34.02 5.36 12.80
CA ALA A 683 -33.39 4.06 12.74
C ALA A 683 -32.64 3.79 11.42
N SER A 684 -33.05 4.41 10.30
CA SER A 684 -32.29 4.35 9.04
C SER A 684 -31.04 5.23 9.08
N ASP A 685 -31.10 6.35 9.81
CA ASP A 685 -30.09 7.40 9.79
C ASP A 685 -29.11 7.31 10.97
N ASN A 686 -28.85 6.11 11.50
CA ASN A 686 -28.14 5.91 12.78
C ASN A 686 -26.79 6.67 12.88
N ASN A 687 -26.10 6.91 11.76
CA ASN A 687 -24.77 7.56 11.73
C ASN A 687 -24.78 9.03 11.27
N LEU A 688 -25.93 9.57 10.86
CA LEU A 688 -26.03 10.98 10.43
C LEU A 688 -26.22 11.91 11.63
N ARG A 689 -25.69 13.13 11.54
CA ARG A 689 -25.98 14.23 12.47
C ARG A 689 -27.46 14.59 12.32
N LYS A 690 -28.21 14.67 13.43
CA LYS A 690 -29.66 14.90 13.40
C LYS A 690 -30.03 16.22 14.05
N ILE A 691 -30.84 17.01 13.37
CA ILE A 691 -31.48 18.22 13.91
C ILE A 691 -32.98 18.18 13.66
N VAL A 692 -33.75 18.79 14.55
CA VAL A 692 -35.21 18.78 14.48
C VAL A 692 -35.74 20.21 14.47
N PHE A 693 -36.75 20.45 13.63
CA PHE A 693 -37.48 21.69 13.53
C PHE A 693 -38.96 21.42 13.80
N VAL A 694 -39.52 22.15 14.77
CA VAL A 694 -40.92 22.00 15.17
C VAL A 694 -41.41 23.32 15.73
N HIS A 695 -42.56 23.81 15.26
CA HIS A 695 -43.03 25.14 15.63
C HIS A 695 -43.23 25.28 17.15
N TYR A 696 -43.91 24.32 17.78
CA TYR A 696 -44.13 24.33 19.23
C TYR A 696 -42.92 23.85 20.01
N PRO A 697 -42.57 24.53 21.11
CA PRO A 697 -41.50 24.09 22.00
C PRO A 697 -41.75 22.69 22.56
N VAL A 698 -40.82 21.78 22.26
CA VAL A 698 -40.71 20.48 22.96
C VAL A 698 -40.17 20.67 24.37
N GLU A 699 -39.38 21.72 24.59
CA GLU A 699 -38.85 22.10 25.90
C GLU A 699 -38.70 23.63 25.98
N ALA A 700 -39.08 24.21 27.13
CA ALA A 700 -38.95 25.63 27.44
C ALA A 700 -38.89 25.81 28.97
N MET A 701 -38.00 26.68 29.46
CA MET A 701 -37.75 26.88 30.89
C MET A 701 -38.75 27.83 31.54
N ASN A 702 -39.10 28.93 30.88
CA ASN A 702 -39.84 30.02 31.53
C ASN A 702 -41.29 30.13 31.05
N LEU A 703 -42.09 29.06 31.08
CA LEU A 703 -43.49 29.12 30.63
C LEU A 703 -44.33 30.10 31.48
N ALA A 704 -44.93 31.09 30.82
CA ALA A 704 -45.85 32.04 31.44
C ALA A 704 -47.29 31.50 31.41
N PRO A 705 -48.19 31.95 32.30
CA PRO A 705 -49.60 31.58 32.24
C PRO A 705 -50.20 31.91 30.86
N GLY A 706 -50.61 30.88 30.12
CA GLY A 706 -51.19 31.00 28.78
C GLY A 706 -50.24 30.66 27.61
N ASP A 707 -48.96 30.39 27.87
CA ASP A 707 -48.08 29.82 26.85
C ASP A 707 -48.52 28.39 26.52
N LYS A 708 -48.65 28.09 25.23
CA LYS A 708 -49.06 26.77 24.75
C LYS A 708 -47.84 26.00 24.25
N THR A 709 -47.70 24.75 24.68
CA THR A 709 -46.69 23.80 24.19
C THR A 709 -47.37 22.57 23.65
N LEU A 710 -46.60 21.66 23.06
CA LEU A 710 -47.09 20.29 22.83
C LEU A 710 -47.57 19.65 24.15
N PRO A 711 -48.51 18.70 24.09
CA PRO A 711 -48.95 17.91 25.24
C PRO A 711 -47.76 17.25 25.93
N LEU A 712 -47.85 17.11 27.26
CA LEU A 712 -46.75 16.59 28.07
C LEU A 712 -46.30 15.20 27.59
N ASP A 713 -47.25 14.31 27.28
CA ASP A 713 -46.97 12.94 26.82
C ASP A 713 -46.20 12.95 25.48
N ASP A 714 -46.58 13.80 24.54
CA ASP A 714 -45.90 13.95 23.25
C ASP A 714 -44.48 14.51 23.44
N ARG A 715 -44.32 15.52 24.31
CA ARG A 715 -43.02 16.12 24.64
C ARG A 715 -42.09 15.10 25.26
N ASP A 716 -42.56 14.32 26.24
CA ASP A 716 -41.74 13.32 26.93
C ASP A 716 -41.32 12.19 25.98
N ARG A 717 -42.22 11.75 25.10
CA ARG A 717 -41.91 10.76 24.07
C ARG A 717 -40.90 11.29 23.05
N LEU A 718 -41.06 12.53 22.58
CA LEU A 718 -40.10 13.18 21.67
C LEU A 718 -38.73 13.34 22.34
N LYS A 719 -38.65 13.84 23.58
CA LYS A 719 -37.39 13.95 24.34
C LYS A 719 -36.69 12.60 24.47
N HIS A 720 -37.45 11.54 24.81
CA HIS A 720 -36.90 10.19 24.88
C HIS A 720 -36.34 9.71 23.54
N MET A 721 -37.08 9.91 22.43
CA MET A 721 -36.60 9.57 21.08
C MET A 721 -35.36 10.37 20.69
N PHE A 722 -35.36 11.69 20.92
CA PHE A 722 -34.26 12.57 20.56
C PHE A 722 -32.95 12.18 21.26
N SER A 723 -33.02 11.88 22.57
CA SER A 723 -31.86 11.39 23.30
C SER A 723 -31.42 10.00 22.83
N LYS A 724 -32.37 9.07 22.65
CA LYS A 724 -32.09 7.69 22.18
C LYS A 724 -31.36 7.66 20.83
N TYR A 725 -31.69 8.56 19.91
CA TYR A 725 -31.17 8.58 18.54
C TYR A 725 -30.11 9.66 18.28
N GLY A 726 -29.64 10.36 19.33
CA GLY A 726 -28.52 11.31 19.25
C GLY A 726 -28.84 12.59 18.46
N VAL A 727 -30.03 13.17 18.66
CA VAL A 727 -30.38 14.48 18.08
C VAL A 727 -29.53 15.58 18.72
N MET A 728 -28.83 16.36 17.90
CA MET A 728 -27.92 17.42 18.35
C MET A 728 -28.67 18.68 18.80
N GLY A 729 -29.77 19.00 18.13
CA GLY A 729 -30.51 20.23 18.37
C GLY A 729 -31.96 20.16 17.90
N VAL A 730 -32.85 20.79 18.66
CA VAL A 730 -34.26 20.98 18.37
C VAL A 730 -34.55 22.47 18.36
N PHE A 731 -35.15 22.98 17.30
CA PHE A 731 -35.47 24.40 17.14
C PHE A 731 -36.99 24.62 17.11
N SER A 732 -37.45 25.57 17.91
CA SER A 732 -38.86 25.94 18.06
C SER A 732 -39.08 27.45 18.10
N GLY A 733 -40.34 27.86 17.89
CA GLY A 733 -40.80 29.25 17.93
C GLY A 733 -41.98 29.42 18.89
N HIS A 734 -43.05 30.07 18.45
CA HIS A 734 -44.38 30.15 19.08
C HIS A 734 -44.50 30.99 20.38
N ILE A 735 -43.64 30.76 21.37
CA ILE A 735 -43.77 31.39 22.70
C ILE A 735 -43.03 32.74 22.82
N GLU A 736 -42.38 33.20 21.76
CA GLU A 736 -41.68 34.49 21.68
C GLU A 736 -40.58 34.71 22.73
N LYS A 737 -39.92 33.62 23.12
CA LYS A 737 -38.81 33.63 24.08
C LYS A 737 -37.53 33.17 23.41
N LEU A 738 -36.42 33.74 23.85
CA LEU A 738 -35.09 33.32 23.44
C LEU A 738 -34.50 32.43 24.53
N GLU A 739 -34.48 31.12 24.31
CA GLU A 739 -34.03 30.13 25.29
C GLU A 739 -33.12 29.08 24.66
N LEU A 740 -32.19 28.57 25.48
CA LEU A 740 -31.36 27.40 25.19
C LEU A 740 -31.37 26.51 26.44
N ASN A 741 -31.85 25.28 26.29
CA ASN A 741 -31.77 24.23 27.31
C ASN A 741 -31.00 23.02 26.78
N GLU A 742 -30.38 22.23 27.66
CA GLU A 742 -29.71 20.98 27.29
C GLU A 742 -30.20 19.86 28.23
N ILE A 743 -30.83 18.83 27.66
CA ILE A 743 -31.36 17.67 28.38
C ILE A 743 -30.86 16.40 27.70
N ASP A 744 -30.23 15.50 28.45
CA ASP A 744 -29.76 14.19 27.99
C ASP A 744 -28.95 14.22 26.67
N GLY A 745 -28.11 15.25 26.52
CA GLY A 745 -27.24 15.47 25.35
C GLY A 745 -27.92 16.16 24.16
N VAL A 746 -29.20 16.52 24.26
CA VAL A 746 -29.97 17.23 23.22
C VAL A 746 -30.13 18.70 23.59
N ARG A 747 -29.82 19.61 22.66
CA ARG A 747 -30.03 21.05 22.84
C ARG A 747 -31.38 21.50 22.31
N TYR A 748 -32.12 22.27 23.11
CA TYR A 748 -33.43 22.81 22.75
C TYR A 748 -33.33 24.32 22.64
N PHE A 749 -33.52 24.84 21.44
CA PHE A 749 -33.51 26.25 21.10
C PHE A 749 -34.94 26.74 20.89
N VAL A 750 -35.35 27.73 21.68
CA VAL A 750 -36.55 28.51 21.38
C VAL A 750 -36.08 29.85 20.84
N ILE A 751 -36.45 30.15 19.60
CA ILE A 751 -36.08 31.38 18.91
C ILE A 751 -37.34 32.24 18.78
N PRO A 752 -37.34 33.49 19.27
CA PRO A 752 -38.47 34.38 19.14
C PRO A 752 -38.55 34.87 17.69
N GLY A 753 -39.77 35.03 17.20
CA GLY A 753 -39.99 35.43 15.84
C GLY A 753 -40.19 36.92 15.67
N MET A 754 -40.46 37.26 14.42
CA MET A 754 -40.29 38.61 13.91
C MET A 754 -41.40 39.57 14.37
N GLU A 755 -42.63 39.07 14.42
CA GLU A 755 -43.82 39.78 14.87
C GLU A 755 -44.68 38.88 15.76
N ARG A 756 -45.54 39.47 16.59
CA ARG A 756 -46.54 38.73 17.36
C ARG A 756 -47.94 39.10 16.88
N SER A 757 -48.82 38.10 16.81
CA SER A 757 -50.20 38.31 16.43
C SER A 757 -50.92 39.34 17.33
N GLU A 758 -51.96 39.97 16.79
CA GLU A 758 -52.86 40.88 17.52
C GLU A 758 -52.21 42.13 18.16
N ASN A 759 -51.03 42.56 17.67
CA ASN A 759 -50.27 43.70 18.20
C ASN A 759 -49.84 43.55 19.67
N LYS A 760 -49.64 42.31 20.14
CA LYS A 760 -49.08 42.06 21.47
C LYS A 760 -47.64 42.58 21.56
N LEU A 761 -47.23 43.02 22.74
CA LEU A 761 -45.85 43.46 22.99
C LEU A 761 -44.88 42.30 22.71
N VAL A 762 -43.79 42.60 22.00
CA VAL A 762 -42.71 41.67 21.65
C VAL A 762 -41.42 42.21 22.24
N THR A 763 -40.61 41.33 22.83
CA THR A 763 -39.31 41.70 23.44
C THR A 763 -38.19 41.78 22.38
N TRP A 764 -38.36 41.07 21.27
CA TRP A 764 -37.37 40.93 20.21
C TRP A 764 -38.03 41.34 18.90
N TYR A 765 -37.73 42.54 18.39
CA TYR A 765 -38.31 43.00 17.13
C TYR A 765 -37.45 42.59 15.94
N ASP A 766 -38.08 42.37 14.79
CA ASP A 766 -37.40 42.15 13.49
C ASP A 766 -36.34 41.03 13.57
N SER A 767 -36.66 39.94 14.27
CA SER A 767 -35.66 38.91 14.58
C SER A 767 -35.50 37.84 13.50
N TYR A 768 -34.28 37.30 13.42
CA TYR A 768 -33.92 36.11 12.65
C TYR A 768 -32.61 35.53 13.19
N ALA A 769 -32.22 34.34 12.75
CA ALA A 769 -31.02 33.67 13.24
C ALA A 769 -30.17 33.06 12.10
N GLU A 770 -28.87 32.99 12.37
CA GLU A 770 -27.89 32.23 11.60
C GLU A 770 -27.43 31.05 12.43
N VAL A 771 -27.76 29.85 12.00
CA VAL A 771 -27.42 28.61 12.72
C VAL A 771 -26.23 27.96 12.04
N THR A 772 -25.17 27.68 12.81
CA THR A 772 -23.96 27.00 12.34
C THR A 772 -23.77 25.70 13.11
N ILE A 773 -23.71 24.57 12.39
CA ILE A 773 -23.58 23.23 12.95
C ILE A 773 -22.17 22.72 12.67
N LYS A 774 -21.38 22.54 13.74
CA LYS A 774 -20.01 21.99 13.73
C LYS A 774 -20.01 20.69 14.56
N GLU A 775 -19.06 20.55 15.49
CA GLU A 775 -19.15 19.60 16.63
C GLU A 775 -20.30 19.98 17.59
N ASN A 776 -20.57 21.28 17.71
CA ASN A 776 -21.67 21.86 18.48
C ASN A 776 -22.51 22.78 17.59
N ILE A 777 -23.69 23.16 18.08
CA ILE A 777 -24.58 24.13 17.43
C ILE A 777 -24.30 25.53 18.00
N GLU A 778 -24.02 26.48 17.11
CA GLU A 778 -23.86 27.90 17.38
C GLU A 778 -24.99 28.66 16.68
N VAL A 779 -25.60 29.63 17.36
CA VAL A 779 -26.68 30.47 16.80
C VAL A 779 -26.34 31.94 16.99
N ASP A 780 -26.27 32.67 15.89
CA ASP A 780 -26.18 34.14 15.89
C ASP A 780 -27.59 34.71 15.72
N PHE A 781 -28.16 35.18 16.82
CA PHE A 781 -29.51 35.73 16.87
C PHE A 781 -29.48 37.24 16.64
N TYR A 782 -30.17 37.69 15.59
CA TYR A 782 -30.25 39.09 15.19
C TYR A 782 -31.61 39.65 15.59
N TYR A 783 -31.64 40.84 16.19
CA TYR A 783 -32.87 41.48 16.65
C TYR A 783 -32.72 42.99 16.79
N LYS A 784 -33.83 43.70 16.92
CA LYS A 784 -33.89 45.11 17.31
C LYS A 784 -34.57 45.23 18.68
N LYS A 785 -34.05 46.12 19.55
CA LYS A 785 -34.66 46.41 20.86
C LYS A 785 -35.91 47.29 20.74
N ASP A 786 -35.98 48.07 19.66
CA ASP A 786 -37.10 48.93 19.34
C ASP A 786 -37.20 49.09 17.82
N ARG A 787 -38.43 49.26 17.31
CA ARG A 787 -38.73 49.40 15.88
C ARG A 787 -38.17 50.68 15.25
N SER A 788 -37.68 51.63 16.04
CA SER A 788 -36.98 52.82 15.55
C SER A 788 -35.50 52.58 15.20
N GLN A 789 -34.92 51.45 15.60
CA GLN A 789 -33.51 51.14 15.35
C GLN A 789 -33.27 50.81 13.86
N LYS A 790 -32.20 51.36 13.30
CA LYS A 790 -31.81 51.09 11.90
C LYS A 790 -31.06 49.78 11.71
N ASN A 791 -30.28 49.35 12.71
CA ASN A 791 -29.41 48.18 12.61
C ASN A 791 -29.83 47.11 13.63
N HIS A 792 -29.69 45.84 13.26
CA HIS A 792 -29.85 44.72 14.18
C HIS A 792 -28.68 44.67 15.18
N GLN A 793 -28.99 44.29 16.41
CA GLN A 793 -28.03 43.79 17.38
C GLN A 793 -27.88 42.28 17.18
N THR A 794 -26.73 41.73 17.59
CA THR A 794 -26.43 40.31 17.50
C THR A 794 -26.18 39.74 18.88
N LEU A 795 -26.73 38.57 19.15
CA LEU A 795 -26.48 37.78 20.35
C LEU A 795 -26.00 36.40 19.93
N HIS A 796 -24.78 36.05 20.33
CA HIS A 796 -24.20 34.74 20.07
C HIS A 796 -24.69 33.72 21.10
N ILE A 797 -25.09 32.53 20.67
CA ILE A 797 -25.66 31.48 21.52
C ILE A 797 -24.92 30.16 21.29
N PRO A 798 -24.38 29.52 22.34
CA PRO A 798 -24.30 30.02 23.73
C PRO A 798 -23.24 31.13 23.89
N SER A 799 -23.49 32.07 24.80
CA SER A 799 -22.46 33.03 25.27
C SER A 799 -22.80 33.58 26.66
N SER A 800 -21.81 34.11 27.38
CA SER A 800 -22.07 34.80 28.67
C SER A 800 -23.01 36.00 28.50
N GLN A 801 -22.98 36.66 27.34
CA GLN A 801 -23.89 37.76 27.04
C GLN A 801 -25.32 37.25 26.88
N PHE A 802 -25.51 36.11 26.21
CA PHE A 802 -26.80 35.45 26.11
C PHE A 802 -27.37 35.11 27.48
N GLU A 803 -26.60 34.40 28.33
CA GLU A 803 -27.04 34.02 29.67
C GLU A 803 -27.44 35.22 30.54
N ASN A 804 -26.75 36.35 30.43
CA ASN A 804 -27.09 37.57 31.18
C ASN A 804 -28.30 38.31 30.63
N THR A 805 -28.65 38.09 29.35
CA THR A 805 -29.79 38.76 28.71
C THR A 805 -31.07 37.96 28.90
N THR A 806 -30.98 36.65 29.13
CA THR A 806 -32.12 35.73 29.28
C THR A 806 -32.43 35.31 30.71
N LYS A 807 -31.53 35.58 31.67
CA LYS A 807 -31.82 35.58 33.12
C LYS A 807 -32.53 36.88 33.52
#